data_AF-A0A7X7MSI5-F1
#
_entry.id   AF-A0A7X7MSI5-F1
#
_cell.length_a   1.000
_cell.length_b   1.000
_cell.length_c   1.000
_cell.angle_alpha   90.00
_cell.angle_beta   90.00
_cell.angle_gamma   90.00
#
_symmetry.space_group_name_H-M   'P 1'
#
loop_
_entity.id
_entity.type
_entity.pdbx_description
1 polymer ?
#
loop_
_entity_poly.entity_id
_entity_poly.type
_entity_poly.pdbx_seq_one_letter_code
_entity_poly.pdbx_strand_id
1 'polypeptide(L)'
;KGIDAKGKAGSPAFGIYWQHRQGARELLIYDPTISSGQQIPLVARPQAFNRISQVDERKKTGLFYVQNVYFGPGLQGVKPGTIAKMRVVALEYRAKGTVALGLHPWGGHQTSPCAINNGSYDVKHVLGEVDVEADGSCAFECPSRVPVYFQLLDARGRMVQNMRSWTMVLPGETFGCVGCHEDKNSTTSDRIHTAAALKKAPQRLRPPREREHGPVQEMARFQTESQKRAMAYLGSNAPQGMDVPKGFSYTREIQPIWDAHCIQCHAGKKNPDKADVPLSLLGDYRPISNEEIYGRAKWRLTRRPYGNVTQGNPGRIFSESYIALTDFGYNAKIPQDGIGGKATASSDKVYLSCFGGKPENVPNPDRVGYSADEYAGKGIINWLHVSSACAMLPPYSYGSTSSRLMDYLEPSHYGVQLTDEEKRAVACWIDLNVPYCGSWMELNFWDKLNHATHSGLTPWYVYRDKMRQIYLYFEAKRLRAAELETDAIAKFIEHTDTGKAFAPSDFPAFDLGGKAAQAKFVADYDNLPNTVPIFGLAEGRAARGGSNVSGNPVRNLSLNPDAYTYWLRSYPRAAANSHSKYLPQCSPVCAIDGKRDGGGWRPDRRTDLWLNVEFGRKIIAQKVVLTLALTPGQGTTWTSATLEFSNGEKQDIALRCTAEPQTFTFPAKTCSSVKLTNLKQAFPLTDNGVSEFEVWGTDK
;
A
#
# COMPACT_ATOMS: atom_id res chain seq x y z
N LYS A 1 -35.15 -1.03 -34.23
CA LYS A 1 -34.55 0.01 -33.35
C LYS A 1 -35.58 0.30 -32.26
N GLY A 2 -35.17 0.48 -31.01
CA GLY A 2 -36.13 0.80 -29.95
C GLY A 2 -36.67 2.23 -30.12
N ILE A 3 -37.75 2.55 -29.41
CA ILE A 3 -38.31 3.90 -29.34
C ILE A 3 -38.14 4.40 -27.91
N ASP A 4 -37.50 5.56 -27.72
CA ASP A 4 -37.31 6.15 -26.40
C ASP A 4 -38.61 6.76 -25.85
N ALA A 5 -38.61 7.15 -24.57
CA ALA A 5 -39.76 7.77 -23.90
C ALA A 5 -40.19 9.14 -24.49
N LYS A 6 -39.53 9.62 -25.56
CA LYS A 6 -39.87 10.84 -26.30
C LYS A 6 -40.27 10.54 -27.76
N GLY A 7 -40.53 9.27 -28.10
CA GLY A 7 -40.95 8.84 -29.44
C GLY A 7 -39.83 8.76 -30.47
N LYS A 8 -38.55 8.85 -30.07
CA LYS A 8 -37.41 8.88 -31.00
C LYS A 8 -36.75 7.51 -31.13
N ALA A 9 -36.35 7.13 -32.34
CA ALA A 9 -35.68 5.86 -32.60
C ALA A 9 -34.28 5.80 -31.93
N GLY A 10 -34.16 5.02 -30.86
CA GLY A 10 -32.94 4.80 -30.10
C GLY A 10 -32.16 3.53 -30.52
N SER A 11 -31.26 3.10 -29.62
CA SER A 11 -30.51 1.84 -29.73
C SER A 11 -31.43 0.62 -29.94
N PRO A 12 -30.95 -0.49 -30.53
CA PRO A 12 -31.75 -1.71 -30.62
C PRO A 12 -32.14 -2.20 -29.22
N ALA A 13 -33.45 -2.36 -28.98
CA ALA A 13 -33.94 -3.08 -27.81
C ALA A 13 -33.63 -4.57 -27.97
N PHE A 14 -33.18 -5.22 -26.89
CA PHE A 14 -33.00 -6.67 -26.90
C PHE A 14 -34.37 -7.38 -26.89
N GLY A 15 -34.48 -8.45 -27.66
CA GLY A 15 -35.61 -9.38 -27.62
C GLY A 15 -35.17 -10.75 -27.11
N ILE A 16 -36.11 -11.54 -26.60
CA ILE A 16 -35.91 -12.94 -26.26
C ILE A 16 -36.19 -13.76 -27.52
N TYR A 17 -35.20 -14.57 -27.93
CA TYR A 17 -35.29 -15.45 -29.09
C TYR A 17 -35.17 -16.90 -28.65
N TRP A 18 -35.95 -17.78 -29.25
CA TRP A 18 -35.63 -19.20 -29.30
C TRP A 18 -34.59 -19.39 -30.41
N GLN A 19 -33.50 -20.11 -30.11
CA GLN A 19 -32.44 -20.36 -31.08
C GLN A 19 -32.26 -21.86 -31.30
N HIS A 20 -32.45 -22.29 -32.54
CA HIS A 20 -32.18 -23.65 -32.96
C HIS A 20 -30.66 -23.92 -32.96
N ARG A 21 -30.25 -25.19 -32.77
CA ARG A 21 -28.83 -25.59 -32.74
C ARG A 21 -28.08 -25.27 -34.05
N GLN A 22 -28.80 -25.18 -35.17
CA GLN A 22 -28.27 -24.79 -36.49
C GLN A 22 -28.14 -23.27 -36.68
N GLY A 23 -28.47 -22.45 -35.67
CA GLY A 23 -28.32 -21.00 -35.69
C GLY A 23 -29.57 -20.21 -36.08
N ALA A 24 -30.60 -20.84 -36.64
CA ALA A 24 -31.91 -20.22 -36.89
C ALA A 24 -32.52 -19.67 -35.60
N ARG A 25 -33.21 -18.52 -35.68
CA ARG A 25 -33.77 -17.80 -34.53
C ARG A 25 -35.23 -17.45 -34.77
N GLU A 26 -36.06 -17.74 -33.79
CA GLU A 26 -37.46 -17.34 -33.71
C GLU A 26 -37.60 -16.30 -32.61
N LEU A 27 -38.35 -15.23 -32.85
CA LEU A 27 -38.58 -14.19 -31.85
C LEU A 27 -39.74 -14.59 -30.94
N LEU A 28 -39.48 -14.72 -29.64
CA LEU A 28 -40.50 -15.05 -28.63
C LEU A 28 -41.13 -13.80 -28.02
N ILE A 29 -40.29 -12.85 -27.57
CA ILE A 29 -40.74 -11.63 -26.88
C ILE A 29 -39.87 -10.47 -27.35
N TYR A 30 -40.50 -9.39 -27.80
CA TYR A 30 -39.84 -8.11 -28.08
C TYR A 30 -40.73 -6.97 -27.62
N ASP A 31 -40.18 -6.10 -26.78
CA ASP A 31 -40.75 -4.81 -26.46
C ASP A 31 -39.89 -3.72 -27.13
N PRO A 32 -40.47 -2.81 -27.94
CA PRO A 32 -39.72 -1.77 -28.63
C PRO A 32 -39.23 -0.65 -27.68
N THR A 33 -39.73 -0.58 -26.45
CA THR A 33 -39.41 0.44 -25.44
C THR A 33 -38.53 -0.11 -24.32
N ILE A 34 -38.65 -1.40 -23.98
CA ILE A 34 -37.91 -2.08 -22.91
C ILE A 34 -37.06 -3.22 -23.48
N SER A 35 -35.76 -3.23 -23.20
CA SER A 35 -34.91 -4.37 -23.56
C SER A 35 -35.29 -5.62 -22.76
N SER A 36 -35.83 -6.62 -23.45
CA SER A 36 -36.20 -7.92 -22.90
C SER A 36 -34.97 -8.82 -22.78
N GLY A 37 -34.49 -9.04 -21.56
CA GLY A 37 -33.32 -9.88 -21.26
C GLY A 37 -33.48 -10.66 -19.96
N GLN A 38 -32.48 -11.49 -19.62
CA GLN A 38 -32.47 -12.35 -18.42
C GLN A 38 -33.67 -13.31 -18.32
N GLN A 39 -33.94 -14.07 -19.39
CA GLN A 39 -34.99 -15.08 -19.42
C GLN A 39 -34.75 -16.22 -18.42
N ILE A 40 -35.71 -16.43 -17.51
CA ILE A 40 -35.73 -17.55 -16.56
C ILE A 40 -36.93 -18.45 -16.92
N PRO A 41 -36.72 -19.63 -17.56
CA PRO A 41 -37.82 -20.52 -17.87
C PRO A 41 -38.38 -21.16 -16.59
N LEU A 42 -39.71 -21.08 -16.43
CA LEU A 42 -40.47 -21.71 -15.34
C LEU A 42 -40.64 -23.21 -15.61
N VAL A 43 -39.58 -23.97 -15.34
CA VAL A 43 -39.54 -25.42 -15.49
C VAL A 43 -38.96 -26.06 -14.24
N ALA A 44 -39.47 -27.24 -13.87
CA ALA A 44 -38.87 -28.05 -12.82
C ALA A 44 -37.41 -28.41 -13.21
N ARG A 45 -36.51 -28.36 -12.23
CA ARG A 45 -35.09 -28.70 -12.41
C ARG A 45 -34.70 -29.77 -11.39
N PRO A 46 -33.83 -30.74 -11.75
CA PRO A 46 -33.27 -31.65 -10.77
C PRO A 46 -32.51 -30.87 -9.69
N GLN A 47 -32.63 -31.29 -8.44
CA GLN A 47 -31.90 -30.68 -7.33
C GLN A 47 -30.40 -30.86 -7.56
N ALA A 48 -29.61 -29.79 -7.38
CA ALA A 48 -28.17 -29.86 -7.48
C ALA A 48 -27.60 -30.72 -6.33
N PHE A 49 -26.55 -31.50 -6.62
CA PHE A 49 -25.82 -32.25 -5.60
C PHE A 49 -25.22 -31.28 -4.57
N ASN A 50 -25.63 -31.41 -3.31
CA ASN A 50 -25.16 -30.54 -2.23
C ASN A 50 -23.89 -31.13 -1.60
N ARG A 51 -22.78 -30.39 -1.66
CA ARG A 51 -21.52 -30.77 -1.01
C ARG A 51 -21.53 -30.34 0.45
N ILE A 52 -21.03 -31.20 1.34
CA ILE A 52 -20.81 -30.84 2.75
C ILE A 52 -19.77 -29.71 2.81
N SER A 53 -20.13 -28.61 3.48
CA SER A 53 -19.21 -27.49 3.70
C SER A 53 -18.01 -27.92 4.55
N GLN A 54 -16.81 -27.52 4.13
CA GLN A 54 -15.58 -27.66 4.92
C GLN A 54 -15.30 -26.42 5.79
N VAL A 55 -16.21 -25.44 5.79
CA VAL A 55 -16.05 -24.16 6.50
C VAL A 55 -16.50 -24.29 7.95
N ASP A 56 -15.64 -23.92 8.88
CA ASP A 56 -15.93 -23.79 10.31
C ASP A 56 -15.72 -22.34 10.75
N GLU A 57 -16.80 -21.56 10.77
CA GLU A 57 -16.81 -20.12 11.11
C GLU A 57 -16.32 -19.80 12.54
N ARG A 58 -16.09 -20.83 13.39
CA ARG A 58 -15.46 -20.66 14.71
C ARG A 58 -13.95 -20.41 14.59
N LYS A 59 -13.34 -20.74 13.43
CA LYS A 59 -11.92 -20.51 13.12
C LYS A 59 -11.71 -19.16 12.44
N LYS A 60 -10.45 -18.69 12.44
CA LYS A 60 -10.03 -17.40 11.83
C LYS A 60 -9.03 -17.57 10.68
N THR A 61 -8.59 -18.80 10.45
CA THR A 61 -7.54 -19.19 9.52
C THR A 61 -7.97 -20.43 8.75
N GLY A 62 -7.37 -20.61 7.58
CA GLY A 62 -7.33 -21.89 6.87
C GLY A 62 -5.88 -22.34 6.69
N LEU A 63 -5.69 -23.51 6.07
CA LEU A 63 -4.40 -24.15 5.83
C LEU A 63 -4.09 -24.15 4.33
N PHE A 64 -2.89 -23.71 3.96
CA PHE A 64 -2.32 -23.99 2.64
C PHE A 64 -1.27 -25.10 2.74
N TYR A 65 -1.26 -25.98 1.74
CA TYR A 65 -0.28 -27.05 1.60
C TYR A 65 0.21 -27.15 0.15
N VAL A 66 1.52 -27.31 -0.02
CA VAL A 66 2.17 -27.61 -1.30
C VAL A 66 2.98 -28.89 -1.11
N GLN A 67 2.72 -29.91 -1.91
CA GLN A 67 3.43 -31.19 -1.79
C GLN A 67 4.88 -31.08 -2.27
N ASN A 68 5.14 -30.46 -3.42
CA ASN A 68 6.49 -30.16 -3.89
C ASN A 68 6.50 -28.97 -4.86
N VAL A 69 7.10 -27.84 -4.46
CA VAL A 69 7.19 -26.63 -5.31
C VAL A 69 7.91 -26.88 -6.66
N TYR A 70 8.78 -27.88 -6.76
CA TYR A 70 9.49 -28.24 -7.99
C TYR A 70 8.68 -29.10 -8.96
N PHE A 71 7.49 -29.56 -8.56
CA PHE A 71 6.58 -30.26 -9.46
C PHE A 71 5.75 -29.26 -10.29
N GLY A 72 5.56 -29.55 -11.57
CA GLY A 72 4.85 -28.65 -12.50
C GLY A 72 5.75 -27.61 -13.18
N PRO A 73 5.21 -26.91 -14.19
CA PRO A 73 6.00 -26.05 -15.08
C PRO A 73 6.44 -24.73 -14.43
N GLY A 74 5.86 -24.34 -13.27
CA GLY A 74 6.18 -23.09 -12.59
C GLY A 74 7.63 -22.99 -12.09
N LEU A 75 8.31 -24.11 -11.80
CA LEU A 75 9.74 -24.16 -11.45
C LEU A 75 10.58 -25.00 -12.45
N GLN A 76 10.09 -25.21 -13.68
CA GLN A 76 10.83 -25.99 -14.68
C GLN A 76 12.22 -25.39 -14.93
N GLY A 77 13.26 -26.22 -14.79
CA GLY A 77 14.67 -25.83 -14.93
C GLY A 77 15.32 -25.23 -13.68
N VAL A 78 14.57 -25.00 -12.58
CA VAL A 78 15.15 -24.60 -11.29
C VAL A 78 15.68 -25.83 -10.56
N LYS A 79 16.91 -25.75 -10.05
CA LYS A 79 17.53 -26.84 -9.30
C LYS A 79 16.77 -27.09 -7.98
N PRO A 80 16.43 -28.35 -7.63
CA PRO A 80 15.94 -28.70 -6.30
C PRO A 80 16.88 -28.20 -5.19
N GLY A 81 16.30 -27.65 -4.13
CA GLY A 81 17.02 -26.99 -3.02
C GLY A 81 17.36 -25.51 -3.25
N THR A 82 17.06 -24.91 -4.41
CA THR A 82 17.26 -23.46 -4.63
C THR A 82 16.27 -22.58 -3.88
N ILE A 83 15.01 -23.01 -3.76
CA ILE A 83 13.96 -22.33 -2.99
C ILE A 83 14.16 -22.63 -1.51
N ALA A 84 14.40 -21.59 -0.71
CA ALA A 84 14.52 -21.67 0.74
C ALA A 84 13.23 -21.28 1.47
N LYS A 85 12.46 -20.34 0.90
CA LYS A 85 11.26 -19.79 1.52
C LYS A 85 10.15 -19.51 0.52
N MET A 86 8.94 -19.41 1.03
CA MET A 86 7.79 -18.85 0.34
C MET A 86 7.27 -17.63 1.12
N ARG A 87 7.17 -16.48 0.43
CA ARG A 87 6.57 -15.25 0.94
C ARG A 87 5.10 -15.20 0.55
N VAL A 88 4.25 -14.89 1.52
CA VAL A 88 2.80 -14.79 1.37
C VAL A 88 2.40 -13.32 1.37
N VAL A 89 1.78 -12.87 0.27
CA VAL A 89 1.43 -11.47 0.06
C VAL A 89 -0.07 -11.33 -0.15
N ALA A 90 -0.73 -10.55 0.70
CA ALA A 90 -2.13 -10.21 0.58
C ALA A 90 -2.37 -8.96 -0.29
N LEU A 91 -3.54 -8.93 -0.92
CA LEU A 91 -4.02 -7.81 -1.73
C LEU A 91 -5.02 -6.95 -0.94
N GLU A 92 -4.89 -5.62 -1.05
CA GLU A 92 -5.89 -4.65 -0.62
C GLU A 92 -6.50 -3.97 -1.85
N TYR A 93 -7.73 -4.34 -2.15
CA TYR A 93 -8.51 -3.76 -3.24
C TYR A 93 -9.10 -2.41 -2.82
N ARG A 94 -9.12 -1.45 -3.75
CA ARG A 94 -9.76 -0.14 -3.56
C ARG A 94 -11.25 -0.28 -3.28
N ALA A 95 -11.80 0.51 -2.36
CA ALA A 95 -13.25 0.57 -2.13
C ALA A 95 -14.01 1.25 -3.29
N LYS A 96 -13.31 2.08 -4.06
CA LYS A 96 -13.83 2.80 -5.22
C LYS A 96 -12.71 3.11 -6.22
N GLY A 97 -13.00 3.08 -7.53
CA GLY A 97 -12.17 3.75 -8.52
C GLY A 97 -12.29 5.28 -8.39
N THR A 98 -11.16 5.98 -8.26
CA THR A 98 -11.10 7.44 -8.14
C THR A 98 -10.36 8.01 -9.34
N VAL A 99 -10.95 9.00 -10.04
CA VAL A 99 -10.32 9.61 -11.23
C VAL A 99 -9.30 10.66 -10.79
N ALA A 100 -8.16 10.20 -10.27
CA ALA A 100 -7.08 11.06 -9.80
C ALA A 100 -6.06 11.40 -10.91
N LEU A 101 -5.96 10.55 -11.94
CA LEU A 101 -4.98 10.67 -13.00
C LEU A 101 -5.67 10.68 -14.37
N GLY A 102 -5.23 11.58 -15.25
CA GLY A 102 -5.66 11.64 -16.66
C GLY A 102 -5.17 10.48 -17.54
N LEU A 103 -4.77 9.36 -16.92
CA LEU A 103 -4.30 8.13 -17.57
C LEU A 103 -5.46 7.45 -18.30
N HIS A 104 -5.50 7.70 -19.62
CA HIS A 104 -6.27 7.05 -20.68
C HIS A 104 -7.69 6.50 -20.37
N PRO A 105 -8.75 7.07 -20.96
CA PRO A 105 -10.12 6.64 -20.65
C PRO A 105 -10.66 5.41 -21.40
N TRP A 106 -9.88 4.73 -22.26
CA TRP A 106 -10.40 3.71 -23.19
C TRP A 106 -9.58 2.40 -23.17
N GLY A 107 -9.31 1.85 -21.98
CA GLY A 107 -8.52 0.61 -21.89
C GLY A 107 -8.41 -0.07 -20.52
N GLY A 108 -9.35 0.15 -19.59
CA GLY A 108 -9.31 -0.52 -18.27
C GLY A 108 -8.18 -0.08 -17.33
N HIS A 109 -7.24 0.76 -17.78
CA HIS A 109 -6.18 1.37 -16.98
C HIS A 109 -6.76 2.23 -15.86
N GLN A 110 -6.59 1.78 -14.63
CA GLN A 110 -7.27 2.35 -13.47
C GLN A 110 -6.61 3.65 -12.97
N THR A 111 -7.42 4.51 -12.37
CA THR A 111 -7.16 5.95 -12.32
C THR A 111 -6.44 6.48 -11.07
N SER A 112 -5.84 5.59 -10.26
CA SER A 112 -5.16 5.95 -8.99
C SER A 112 -4.17 4.88 -8.47
N PRO A 113 -3.29 4.27 -9.30
CA PRO A 113 -2.42 3.14 -8.89
C PRO A 113 -1.55 3.44 -7.67
N CYS A 114 -1.17 2.40 -6.92
CA CYS A 114 -0.24 2.52 -5.79
C CYS A 114 1.23 2.71 -6.19
N ALA A 115 1.55 2.66 -7.49
CA ALA A 115 2.87 2.85 -8.10
C ALA A 115 2.82 3.83 -9.29
N ILE A 116 3.97 4.34 -9.74
CA ILE A 116 4.07 5.10 -11.01
C ILE A 116 4.00 4.15 -12.23
N ASN A 117 3.70 4.72 -13.40
CA ASN A 117 3.88 4.10 -14.73
C ASN A 117 3.48 2.61 -14.82
N ASN A 118 2.25 2.28 -14.43
CA ASN A 118 1.73 0.91 -14.51
C ASN A 118 2.63 -0.14 -13.82
N GLY A 119 3.19 0.20 -12.65
CA GLY A 119 3.67 -0.76 -11.65
C GLY A 119 2.50 -1.48 -10.95
N SER A 120 2.62 -1.77 -9.65
CA SER A 120 1.54 -2.43 -8.90
C SER A 120 0.21 -1.65 -8.97
N TYR A 121 -0.88 -2.34 -9.36
CA TYR A 121 -2.23 -1.78 -9.26
C TYR A 121 -2.65 -1.68 -7.80
N ASP A 122 -2.71 -2.81 -7.11
CA ASP A 122 -3.27 -2.92 -5.76
C ASP A 122 -2.22 -2.78 -4.68
N VAL A 123 -2.64 -2.28 -3.53
CA VAL A 123 -1.81 -2.19 -2.33
C VAL A 123 -1.46 -3.61 -1.86
N LYS A 124 -0.19 -3.80 -1.48
CA LYS A 124 0.39 -5.11 -1.13
C LYS A 124 0.70 -5.18 0.35
N HIS A 125 0.31 -6.28 1.01
CA HIS A 125 0.63 -6.55 2.41
C HIS A 125 1.46 -7.82 2.50
N VAL A 126 2.72 -7.74 2.93
CA VAL A 126 3.52 -8.95 3.18
C VAL A 126 3.07 -9.53 4.51
N LEU A 127 2.30 -10.62 4.48
CA LEU A 127 1.80 -11.27 5.69
C LEU A 127 2.90 -12.02 6.42
N GLY A 128 3.86 -12.58 5.68
CA GLY A 128 5.04 -13.22 6.23
C GLY A 128 5.73 -14.19 5.27
N GLU A 129 6.73 -14.89 5.79
CA GLU A 129 7.52 -15.92 5.10
C GLU A 129 7.54 -17.24 5.88
N VAL A 130 7.41 -18.33 5.14
CA VAL A 130 7.46 -19.72 5.62
C VAL A 130 8.59 -20.46 4.92
N ASP A 131 9.21 -21.41 5.61
CA ASP A 131 10.33 -22.18 5.07
C ASP A 131 9.79 -23.27 4.12
N VAL A 132 10.55 -23.54 3.07
CA VAL A 132 10.31 -24.68 2.17
C VAL A 132 11.23 -25.81 2.62
N GLU A 133 10.67 -27.00 2.82
CA GLU A 133 11.41 -28.18 3.27
C GLU A 133 12.37 -28.69 2.18
N ALA A 134 13.34 -29.52 2.56
CA ALA A 134 14.35 -30.05 1.64
C ALA A 134 13.77 -30.92 0.50
N ASP A 135 12.57 -31.48 0.68
CA ASP A 135 11.81 -32.22 -0.35
C ASP A 135 10.95 -31.31 -1.25
N GLY A 136 10.99 -29.99 -1.03
CA GLY A 136 10.19 -29.00 -1.72
C GLY A 136 8.79 -28.78 -1.13
N SER A 137 8.43 -29.45 -0.03
CA SER A 137 7.11 -29.31 0.58
C SER A 137 6.97 -28.07 1.48
N CYS A 138 5.73 -27.59 1.66
CA CYS A 138 5.42 -26.50 2.59
C CYS A 138 3.98 -26.59 3.09
N ALA A 139 3.73 -26.26 4.36
CA ALA A 139 2.39 -26.22 4.96
C ALA A 139 2.30 -25.09 5.99
N PHE A 140 1.25 -24.25 5.93
CA PHE A 140 1.14 -23.06 6.78
C PHE A 140 -0.29 -22.54 7.00
N GLU A 141 -0.52 -21.97 8.19
CA GLU A 141 -1.74 -21.26 8.53
C GLU A 141 -1.80 -19.90 7.79
N CYS A 142 -2.93 -19.59 7.15
CA CYS A 142 -3.18 -18.31 6.49
C CYS A 142 -4.48 -17.67 7.04
N PRO A 143 -4.53 -16.33 7.23
CA PRO A 143 -5.77 -15.63 7.53
C PRO A 143 -6.87 -15.98 6.53
N SER A 144 -8.04 -16.36 7.03
CA SER A 144 -9.19 -16.68 6.16
C SER A 144 -9.74 -15.42 5.49
N ARG A 145 -10.40 -15.57 4.33
CA ARG A 145 -11.03 -14.47 3.56
C ARG A 145 -10.08 -13.37 3.07
N VAL A 146 -8.77 -13.58 3.20
CA VAL A 146 -7.74 -12.67 2.67
C VAL A 146 -7.26 -13.17 1.30
N PRO A 147 -7.37 -12.36 0.24
CA PRO A 147 -6.84 -12.70 -1.09
C PRO A 147 -5.32 -12.63 -1.06
N VAL A 148 -4.65 -13.76 -1.26
CA VAL A 148 -3.19 -13.92 -1.20
C VAL A 148 -2.60 -14.45 -2.50
N TYR A 149 -1.32 -14.16 -2.72
CA TYR A 149 -0.49 -14.82 -3.72
C TYR A 149 0.89 -15.14 -3.12
N PHE A 150 1.62 -16.04 -3.78
CA PHE A 150 2.88 -16.58 -3.28
C PHE A 150 4.09 -16.18 -4.13
N GLN A 151 5.21 -15.92 -3.46
CA GLN A 151 6.52 -15.68 -4.06
C GLN A 151 7.52 -16.70 -3.53
N LEU A 152 8.18 -17.44 -4.42
CA LEU A 152 9.20 -18.41 -4.06
C LEU A 152 10.57 -17.72 -4.06
N LEU A 153 11.30 -17.85 -2.95
CA LEU A 153 12.52 -17.09 -2.68
C LEU A 153 13.76 -17.99 -2.60
N ASP A 154 14.88 -17.49 -3.11
CA ASP A 154 16.20 -18.09 -2.90
C ASP A 154 16.69 -17.91 -1.45
N ALA A 155 17.83 -18.52 -1.11
CA ALA A 155 18.44 -18.40 0.23
C ALA A 155 18.84 -16.95 0.62
N ARG A 156 18.90 -16.02 -0.34
CA ARG A 156 19.16 -14.59 -0.10
C ARG A 156 17.86 -13.80 0.12
N GLY A 157 16.69 -14.40 -0.10
CA GLY A 157 15.37 -13.78 0.03
C GLY A 157 14.89 -13.08 -1.26
N ARG A 158 15.51 -13.39 -2.41
CA ARG A 158 15.18 -12.82 -3.73
C ARG A 158 14.22 -13.74 -4.48
N MET A 159 13.24 -13.17 -5.17
CA MET A 159 12.18 -13.93 -5.84
C MET A 159 12.67 -14.68 -7.08
N VAL A 160 12.52 -16.00 -7.06
CA VAL A 160 12.76 -16.93 -8.18
C VAL A 160 11.53 -17.04 -9.08
N GLN A 161 10.34 -17.11 -8.48
CA GLN A 161 9.07 -17.24 -9.20
C GLN A 161 7.92 -16.56 -8.43
N ASN A 162 6.94 -16.04 -9.19
CA ASN A 162 5.77 -15.34 -8.65
C ASN A 162 4.46 -15.97 -9.13
N MET A 163 3.53 -16.21 -8.20
CA MET A 163 2.14 -16.51 -8.53
C MET A 163 1.47 -15.25 -9.11
N ARG A 164 1.11 -15.29 -10.40
CA ARG A 164 0.47 -14.17 -11.13
C ARG A 164 -1.07 -14.19 -11.09
N SER A 165 -1.65 -15.01 -10.21
CA SER A 165 -3.05 -15.02 -9.81
C SER A 165 -3.14 -14.78 -8.30
N TRP A 166 -4.33 -14.88 -7.72
CA TRP A 166 -4.53 -14.89 -6.27
C TRP A 166 -5.44 -16.07 -5.89
N THR A 167 -5.36 -16.47 -4.63
CA THR A 167 -6.19 -17.51 -4.00
C THR A 167 -6.57 -17.05 -2.59
N MET A 168 -7.41 -17.81 -1.90
CA MET A 168 -7.78 -17.59 -0.51
C MET A 168 -8.25 -18.91 0.12
N VAL A 169 -8.34 -18.93 1.44
CA VAL A 169 -8.98 -19.99 2.22
C VAL A 169 -10.11 -19.42 3.06
N LEU A 170 -11.16 -20.21 3.28
CA LEU A 170 -12.22 -19.96 4.24
C LEU A 170 -11.84 -20.49 5.64
N PRO A 171 -12.55 -20.11 6.71
CA PRO A 171 -12.29 -20.63 8.05
C PRO A 171 -12.27 -22.15 8.13
N GLY A 172 -11.18 -22.73 8.62
CA GLY A 172 -11.00 -24.18 8.74
C GLY A 172 -10.73 -24.92 7.43
N GLU A 173 -10.83 -24.28 6.27
CA GLU A 173 -10.57 -24.89 4.97
C GLU A 173 -9.09 -25.28 4.84
N THR A 174 -8.82 -26.39 4.16
CA THR A 174 -7.47 -26.79 3.73
C THR A 174 -7.41 -26.80 2.21
N PHE A 175 -6.53 -25.98 1.64
CA PHE A 175 -6.26 -25.90 0.21
C PHE A 175 -4.88 -26.49 -0.10
N GLY A 176 -4.86 -27.57 -0.90
CA GLY A 176 -3.63 -28.26 -1.31
C GLY A 176 -3.37 -28.12 -2.80
N CYS A 177 -2.09 -28.00 -3.20
CA CYS A 177 -1.63 -28.25 -4.55
C CYS A 177 -0.46 -29.24 -4.57
N VAL A 178 -0.30 -29.96 -5.69
CA VAL A 178 0.78 -30.94 -5.87
C VAL A 178 2.09 -30.22 -6.10
N GLY A 179 2.08 -29.08 -6.81
CA GLY A 179 3.25 -28.26 -6.99
C GLY A 179 2.96 -26.85 -7.46
N CYS A 180 3.80 -26.34 -8.36
CA CYS A 180 3.69 -25.01 -8.92
C CYS A 180 3.12 -25.06 -10.34
N HIS A 181 1.80 -24.90 -10.40
CA HIS A 181 1.03 -24.67 -11.63
C HIS A 181 0.90 -25.91 -12.55
N GLU A 182 0.87 -27.09 -11.92
CA GLU A 182 0.66 -28.41 -12.53
C GLU A 182 -0.69 -28.55 -13.26
N ASP A 183 -0.83 -29.60 -14.08
CA ASP A 183 -2.14 -29.99 -14.59
C ASP A 183 -3.02 -30.54 -13.44
N LYS A 184 -4.30 -30.13 -13.39
CA LYS A 184 -5.22 -30.47 -12.29
C LYS A 184 -5.56 -31.96 -12.16
N ASN A 185 -5.23 -32.77 -13.17
CA ASN A 185 -5.37 -34.23 -13.15
C ASN A 185 -4.04 -34.93 -12.81
N SER A 186 -2.98 -34.17 -12.53
CA SER A 186 -1.69 -34.72 -12.09
C SER A 186 -1.80 -35.30 -10.68
N THR A 187 -1.17 -36.44 -10.47
CA THR A 187 -0.91 -36.99 -9.14
C THR A 187 0.58 -37.32 -9.01
N THR A 188 1.12 -37.30 -7.80
CA THR A 188 2.42 -37.91 -7.51
C THR A 188 2.30 -39.43 -7.43
N SER A 189 3.38 -40.16 -7.72
CA SER A 189 3.38 -41.62 -7.58
C SER A 189 3.45 -42.06 -6.11
N ASP A 190 2.68 -43.06 -5.72
CA ASP A 190 2.53 -43.55 -4.34
C ASP A 190 3.79 -44.19 -3.70
N ARG A 191 4.93 -44.20 -4.40
CA ARG A 191 6.06 -45.09 -4.08
C ARG A 191 7.01 -44.60 -2.98
N ILE A 192 6.87 -43.33 -2.55
CA ILE A 192 7.49 -42.62 -1.40
C ILE A 192 7.14 -41.12 -1.61
N HIS A 193 6.74 -40.28 -0.63
CA HIS A 193 6.62 -40.39 0.83
C HIS A 193 5.49 -39.44 1.33
N THR A 194 5.08 -39.49 2.60
CA THR A 194 4.39 -38.34 3.24
C THR A 194 5.34 -37.15 3.27
N ALA A 195 4.94 -36.03 2.66
CA ALA A 195 5.72 -34.79 2.58
C ALA A 195 6.21 -34.33 3.96
N ALA A 196 7.44 -33.84 4.04
CA ALA A 196 8.07 -33.42 5.29
C ALA A 196 7.23 -32.37 6.05
N ALA A 197 6.60 -31.45 5.33
CA ALA A 197 5.72 -30.43 5.91
C ALA A 197 4.48 -31.01 6.63
N LEU A 198 3.95 -32.16 6.19
CA LEU A 198 2.80 -32.82 6.84
C LEU A 198 3.19 -33.66 8.07
N LYS A 199 4.48 -33.89 8.30
CA LYS A 199 4.99 -34.55 9.52
C LYS A 199 5.20 -33.56 10.68
N LYS A 200 4.96 -32.26 10.43
CA LYS A 200 5.11 -31.17 11.39
C LYS A 200 3.77 -30.45 11.57
N ALA A 201 3.64 -29.66 12.64
CA ALA A 201 2.55 -28.70 12.71
C ALA A 201 2.70 -27.65 11.59
N PRO A 202 1.59 -27.18 10.96
CA PRO A 202 1.65 -26.12 9.97
C PRO A 202 2.39 -24.88 10.50
N GLN A 203 3.24 -24.29 9.65
CA GLN A 203 3.99 -23.11 10.01
C GLN A 203 3.07 -21.90 10.20
N ARG A 204 3.46 -20.99 11.10
CA ARG A 204 2.86 -19.65 11.18
C ARG A 204 3.65 -18.68 10.31
N LEU A 205 2.95 -17.74 9.70
CA LEU A 205 3.56 -16.65 8.93
C LEU A 205 4.46 -15.82 9.87
N ARG A 206 5.75 -15.76 9.57
CA ARG A 206 6.73 -14.92 10.29
C ARG A 206 6.95 -13.64 9.50
N PRO A 207 6.92 -12.44 10.12
CA PRO A 207 7.17 -11.20 9.38
C PRO A 207 8.58 -11.23 8.75
N PRO A 208 8.78 -10.66 7.54
CA PRO A 208 10.09 -10.65 6.87
C PRO A 208 11.13 -9.76 7.59
N ARG A 209 10.65 -8.92 8.51
CA ARG A 209 11.41 -7.98 9.34
C ARG A 209 10.80 -7.96 10.73
N GLU A 210 11.58 -8.26 11.76
CA GLU A 210 11.15 -7.97 13.13
C GLU A 210 11.12 -6.46 13.32
N ARG A 211 10.00 -5.95 13.86
CA ARG A 211 9.90 -4.57 14.30
C ARG A 211 9.61 -4.59 15.78
N GLU A 212 10.42 -3.88 16.54
CA GLU A 212 10.22 -3.64 17.96
C GLU A 212 8.78 -3.16 18.22
N HIS A 213 8.28 -2.23 17.39
CA HIS A 213 6.87 -1.84 17.33
C HIS A 213 6.34 -1.74 15.89
N GLY A 214 5.14 -2.29 15.65
CA GLY A 214 4.40 -2.12 14.40
C GLY A 214 3.77 -0.72 14.25
N PRO A 215 3.24 -0.36 13.08
CA PRO A 215 2.53 0.91 12.89
C PRO A 215 1.28 0.98 13.77
N VAL A 216 1.31 1.82 14.80
CA VAL A 216 0.18 2.01 15.73
C VAL A 216 -1.07 2.42 14.95
N GLN A 217 -2.17 1.72 15.20
CA GLN A 217 -3.48 2.01 14.62
C GLN A 217 -4.30 2.76 15.68
N GLU A 218 -4.29 4.09 15.61
CA GLU A 218 -4.99 4.96 16.54
C GLU A 218 -6.51 4.85 16.38
N MET A 219 -7.02 4.58 15.16
CA MET A 219 -8.46 4.35 14.93
C MET A 219 -9.00 3.17 15.76
N ALA A 220 -8.16 2.16 16.07
CA ALA A 220 -8.58 0.96 16.80
C ALA A 220 -9.08 1.27 18.22
N ARG A 221 -8.71 2.42 18.81
CA ARG A 221 -9.17 2.88 20.12
C ARG A 221 -10.62 3.38 20.12
N PHE A 222 -11.10 3.86 18.97
CA PHE A 222 -12.43 4.45 18.82
C PHE A 222 -13.47 3.48 18.23
N GLN A 223 -13.06 2.25 17.94
CA GLN A 223 -13.91 1.24 17.31
C GLN A 223 -14.79 0.50 18.33
N THR A 224 -16.05 0.28 17.96
CA THR A 224 -16.95 -0.64 18.67
C THR A 224 -16.49 -2.09 18.52
N GLU A 225 -16.98 -2.99 19.37
CA GLU A 225 -16.68 -4.42 19.23
C GLU A 225 -17.23 -5.03 17.92
N SER A 226 -18.32 -4.49 17.36
CA SER A 226 -18.80 -4.88 16.03
C SER A 226 -17.81 -4.48 14.94
N GLN A 227 -17.31 -3.24 14.98
CA GLN A 227 -16.33 -2.73 14.03
C GLN A 227 -15.00 -3.50 14.11
N LYS A 228 -14.53 -3.85 15.32
CA LYS A 228 -13.32 -4.69 15.49
C LYS A 228 -13.48 -6.07 14.84
N ARG A 229 -14.64 -6.73 14.99
CA ARG A 229 -14.95 -8.00 14.31
C ARG A 229 -15.01 -7.82 12.78
N ALA A 230 -15.68 -6.78 12.31
CA ALA A 230 -15.78 -6.46 10.89
C ALA A 230 -14.42 -6.15 10.24
N MET A 231 -13.53 -5.44 10.94
CA MET A 231 -12.15 -5.23 10.48
C MET A 231 -11.34 -6.54 10.44
N ALA A 232 -11.50 -7.42 11.42
CA ALA A 232 -10.85 -8.74 11.39
C ALA A 232 -11.38 -9.60 10.22
N TYR A 233 -12.67 -9.55 9.94
CA TYR A 233 -13.32 -10.23 8.80
C TYR A 233 -12.82 -9.73 7.44
N LEU A 234 -12.58 -8.43 7.29
CA LEU A 234 -12.08 -7.82 6.05
C LEU A 234 -10.56 -7.99 5.84
N GLY A 235 -9.79 -8.31 6.89
CA GLY A 235 -8.36 -8.55 6.81
C GLY A 235 -7.57 -7.39 6.19
N SER A 236 -6.83 -7.66 5.10
CA SER A 236 -6.09 -6.63 4.34
C SER A 236 -7.00 -5.58 3.70
N ASN A 237 -8.27 -5.89 3.46
CA ASN A 237 -9.27 -5.01 2.85
C ASN A 237 -10.04 -4.19 3.89
N ALA A 238 -9.68 -4.28 5.17
CA ALA A 238 -10.27 -3.44 6.21
C ALA A 238 -9.88 -1.96 5.98
N PRO A 239 -10.77 -1.00 6.26
CA PRO A 239 -10.48 0.43 6.07
C PRO A 239 -9.22 0.87 6.83
N GLN A 240 -8.23 1.36 6.09
CA GLN A 240 -7.02 2.01 6.63
C GLN A 240 -7.08 3.53 6.42
N GLY A 241 -8.31 4.07 6.41
CA GLY A 241 -8.62 5.42 5.94
C GLY A 241 -7.87 6.52 6.69
N MET A 242 -7.62 6.31 7.98
CA MET A 242 -7.13 7.34 8.89
C MET A 242 -6.07 6.85 9.90
N ASP A 243 -5.18 5.96 9.47
CA ASP A 243 -4.05 5.45 10.28
C ASP A 243 -2.73 5.36 9.48
N VAL A 244 -1.63 5.01 10.14
CA VAL A 244 -0.38 4.62 9.46
C VAL A 244 -0.64 3.31 8.68
N PRO A 245 -0.44 3.26 7.36
CA PRO A 245 -0.84 2.09 6.58
C PRO A 245 -0.09 0.82 6.93
N LYS A 246 -0.79 -0.30 6.82
CA LYS A 246 -0.22 -1.64 7.04
C LYS A 246 0.45 -2.17 5.77
N GLY A 247 -0.02 -1.76 4.58
CA GLY A 247 0.56 -2.17 3.30
C GLY A 247 1.96 -1.60 3.09
N PHE A 248 2.70 -2.22 2.17
CA PHE A 248 4.09 -1.89 1.85
C PHE A 248 4.19 -0.49 1.24
N SER A 249 4.95 0.41 1.87
CA SER A 249 5.14 1.80 1.44
C SER A 249 6.61 2.07 1.17
N TYR A 250 6.96 2.47 -0.05
CA TYR A 250 8.34 2.81 -0.42
C TYR A 250 8.93 3.88 0.52
N THR A 251 8.15 4.91 0.83
CA THR A 251 8.60 6.02 1.68
C THR A 251 8.86 5.62 3.14
N ARG A 252 8.36 4.46 3.58
CA ARG A 252 8.55 3.95 4.94
C ARG A 252 9.53 2.79 5.00
N GLU A 253 9.52 1.90 4.02
CA GLU A 253 10.33 0.68 4.01
C GLU A 253 11.68 0.85 3.33
N ILE A 254 11.76 1.69 2.27
CA ILE A 254 12.92 1.74 1.35
C ILE A 254 13.66 3.07 1.42
N GLN A 255 12.94 4.20 1.38
CA GLN A 255 13.58 5.52 1.44
C GLN A 255 14.55 5.68 2.65
N PRO A 256 14.22 5.22 3.87
CA PRO A 256 15.14 5.35 5.01
C PRO A 256 16.47 4.58 4.85
N ILE A 257 16.50 3.54 4.02
CA ILE A 257 17.74 2.80 3.69
C ILE A 257 18.64 3.68 2.84
N TRP A 258 18.07 4.38 1.85
CA TRP A 258 18.81 5.33 1.02
C TRP A 258 19.27 6.56 1.82
N ASP A 259 18.39 7.08 2.68
CA ASP A 259 18.68 8.24 3.53
C ASP A 259 19.82 7.94 4.52
N ALA A 260 19.93 6.70 5.02
CA ALA A 260 21.00 6.28 5.92
C ALA A 260 22.33 5.98 5.21
N HIS A 261 22.29 5.36 4.04
CA HIS A 261 23.49 4.72 3.43
C HIS A 261 23.94 5.33 2.11
N CYS A 262 23.02 5.86 1.29
CA CYS A 262 23.29 6.11 -0.13
C CYS A 262 23.29 7.60 -0.52
N ILE A 263 22.51 8.45 0.14
CA ILE A 263 22.38 9.87 -0.25
C ILE A 263 23.70 10.65 -0.13
N GLN A 264 24.68 10.20 0.66
CA GLN A 264 26.00 10.84 0.71
C GLN A 264 26.65 10.94 -0.69
N CYS A 265 26.52 9.90 -1.52
CA CYS A 265 26.98 9.93 -2.92
C CYS A 265 25.85 10.26 -3.90
N HIS A 266 24.61 9.93 -3.57
CA HIS A 266 23.45 10.04 -4.47
C HIS A 266 22.53 11.25 -4.18
N ALA A 267 23.09 12.35 -3.67
CA ALA A 267 22.37 13.61 -3.43
C ALA A 267 22.29 14.55 -4.66
N GLY A 268 22.86 14.14 -5.81
CA GLY A 268 22.93 14.98 -7.01
C GLY A 268 23.51 16.36 -6.69
N LYS A 269 22.87 17.44 -7.17
CA LYS A 269 23.30 18.83 -6.92
C LYS A 269 23.37 19.25 -5.45
N LYS A 270 22.81 18.48 -4.51
CA LYS A 270 22.92 18.75 -3.07
C LYS A 270 24.22 18.22 -2.44
N ASN A 271 24.99 17.40 -3.17
CA ASN A 271 26.40 17.17 -2.89
C ASN A 271 27.23 17.65 -4.10
N PRO A 272 27.82 18.87 -4.05
CA PRO A 272 28.67 19.39 -5.13
C PRO A 272 29.80 18.44 -5.55
N ASP A 273 30.44 17.75 -4.59
CA ASP A 273 31.58 16.85 -4.83
C ASP A 273 31.18 15.54 -5.54
N LYS A 274 29.87 15.29 -5.65
CA LYS A 274 29.26 14.11 -6.29
C LYS A 274 28.11 14.49 -7.23
N ALA A 275 28.06 15.74 -7.69
CA ALA A 275 26.95 16.25 -8.51
C ALA A 275 26.75 15.50 -9.84
N ASP A 276 27.82 14.89 -10.35
CA ASP A 276 27.85 14.13 -11.61
C ASP A 276 27.38 12.68 -11.48
N VAL A 277 27.07 12.19 -10.27
CA VAL A 277 26.57 10.82 -10.07
C VAL A 277 25.18 10.68 -10.73
N PRO A 278 25.00 9.78 -11.72
CA PRO A 278 23.86 9.80 -12.64
C PRO A 278 22.54 9.27 -12.05
N LEU A 279 22.43 9.16 -10.72
CA LEU A 279 21.27 8.63 -10.01
C LEU A 279 21.07 9.42 -8.70
N SER A 280 19.98 10.19 -8.60
CA SER A 280 19.53 10.78 -7.32
C SER A 280 18.77 9.73 -6.51
N LEU A 281 19.13 9.57 -5.24
CA LEU A 281 18.41 8.76 -4.26
C LEU A 281 17.78 9.61 -3.14
N LEU A 282 17.66 10.92 -3.36
CA LEU A 282 17.03 11.84 -2.41
C LEU A 282 15.58 11.46 -2.10
N GLY A 283 15.23 11.53 -0.80
CA GLY A 283 13.85 11.43 -0.32
C GLY A 283 13.01 12.70 -0.47
N ASP A 284 13.55 13.73 -1.13
CA ASP A 284 12.80 14.96 -1.39
C ASP A 284 11.71 14.72 -2.44
N TYR A 285 10.52 15.26 -2.19
CA TYR A 285 9.39 15.14 -3.09
C TYR A 285 9.39 16.26 -4.12
N ARG A 286 9.02 15.92 -5.35
CA ARG A 286 8.73 16.93 -6.39
C ARG A 286 7.45 16.62 -7.15
N PRO A 287 6.77 17.65 -7.68
CA PRO A 287 5.82 17.46 -8.76
C PRO A 287 6.52 16.76 -9.94
N ILE A 288 5.85 15.76 -10.49
CA ILE A 288 6.16 15.19 -11.79
C ILE A 288 5.07 15.69 -12.75
N SER A 289 5.43 16.16 -13.95
CA SER A 289 4.40 16.62 -14.90
C SER A 289 3.73 15.43 -15.59
N ASN A 290 2.51 15.63 -16.12
CA ASN A 290 1.88 14.61 -16.97
C ASN A 290 2.76 14.29 -18.20
N GLU A 291 3.37 15.31 -18.81
CA GLU A 291 4.35 15.15 -19.90
C GLU A 291 5.55 14.30 -19.47
N GLU A 292 6.05 14.48 -18.25
CA GLU A 292 7.17 13.70 -17.72
C GLU A 292 6.77 12.24 -17.47
N ILE A 293 5.57 11.97 -16.92
CA ILE A 293 5.01 10.61 -16.80
C ILE A 293 4.87 9.97 -18.19
N TYR A 294 4.29 10.68 -19.16
CA TYR A 294 4.04 10.18 -20.51
C TYR A 294 5.28 10.11 -21.40
N GLY A 295 6.33 10.87 -21.11
CA GLY A 295 7.61 10.85 -21.82
C GLY A 295 8.52 9.71 -21.35
N ARG A 296 8.50 9.40 -20.04
CA ARG A 296 9.20 8.23 -19.45
C ARG A 296 8.58 6.90 -19.89
N ALA A 297 7.26 6.88 -20.06
CA ALA A 297 6.53 5.72 -20.53
C ALA A 297 6.43 5.72 -22.06
N LYS A 298 7.04 4.75 -22.76
CA LYS A 298 7.03 4.65 -24.24
C LYS A 298 5.64 4.31 -24.85
N TRP A 299 4.60 5.08 -24.56
CA TRP A 299 3.26 4.91 -25.16
C TRP A 299 3.24 5.32 -26.64
N ARG A 300 3.79 4.48 -27.52
CA ARG A 300 3.74 4.69 -28.98
C ARG A 300 2.38 4.40 -29.62
N LEU A 301 1.38 4.00 -28.84
CA LEU A 301 -0.01 3.96 -29.30
C LEU A 301 -0.64 5.36 -29.28
N THR A 302 -0.37 6.08 -30.38
CA THR A 302 -0.93 7.36 -30.82
C THR A 302 -0.48 8.63 -30.09
N ARG A 303 0.00 9.61 -30.89
CA ARG A 303 0.24 11.02 -30.53
C ARG A 303 -1.09 11.73 -30.26
N ARG A 304 -1.82 11.30 -29.23
CA ARG A 304 -3.16 11.82 -28.89
C ARG A 304 -3.07 13.19 -28.21
N PRO A 305 -4.03 14.10 -28.46
CA PRO A 305 -4.01 15.47 -27.91
C PRO A 305 -4.23 15.56 -26.38
N TYR A 306 -4.36 14.44 -25.67
CA TYR A 306 -4.70 14.43 -24.24
C TYR A 306 -3.60 14.92 -23.29
N GLY A 307 -2.34 14.92 -23.72
CA GLY A 307 -1.25 15.56 -22.98
C GLY A 307 -1.47 17.06 -22.75
N ASN A 308 -2.24 17.73 -23.62
CA ASN A 308 -2.47 19.17 -23.57
C ASN A 308 -3.77 19.57 -22.84
N VAL A 309 -4.72 18.64 -22.65
CA VAL A 309 -6.01 18.90 -21.94
C VAL A 309 -6.01 18.44 -20.47
N THR A 310 -4.88 17.94 -19.97
CA THR A 310 -4.66 17.66 -18.55
C THR A 310 -3.63 18.63 -17.97
N GLN A 311 -3.95 19.93 -18.03
CA GLN A 311 -3.23 20.98 -17.31
C GLN A 311 -3.51 20.84 -15.80
N GLY A 312 -2.70 20.03 -15.11
CA GLY A 312 -2.84 19.82 -13.67
C GLY A 312 -1.77 18.92 -13.07
N ASN A 313 -1.47 19.17 -11.79
CA ASN A 313 -0.70 18.29 -10.90
C ASN A 313 -1.32 16.87 -10.93
N PRO A 314 -0.53 15.77 -11.08
CA PRO A 314 -1.04 14.40 -11.27
C PRO A 314 -1.70 13.77 -10.03
N GLY A 315 -2.25 14.56 -9.11
CA GLY A 315 -2.93 14.09 -7.91
C GLY A 315 -2.02 13.42 -6.86
N ARG A 316 -0.70 13.35 -7.08
CA ARG A 316 0.30 12.77 -6.19
C ARG A 316 1.70 13.31 -6.49
N ILE A 317 2.54 13.49 -5.47
CA ILE A 317 3.99 13.72 -5.61
C ILE A 317 4.78 12.44 -5.28
N PHE A 318 5.91 12.26 -5.95
CA PHE A 318 6.83 11.15 -5.75
C PHE A 318 8.19 11.67 -5.25
N SER A 319 8.94 10.86 -4.49
CA SER A 319 10.32 11.19 -4.14
C SER A 319 11.24 11.07 -5.35
N GLU A 320 12.31 11.86 -5.40
CA GLU A 320 13.29 11.78 -6.49
C GLU A 320 13.86 10.37 -6.65
N SER A 321 14.22 9.72 -5.54
CA SER A 321 14.74 8.34 -5.56
C SER A 321 13.79 7.34 -6.20
N TYR A 322 12.48 7.46 -5.91
CA TYR A 322 11.48 6.55 -6.47
C TYR A 322 11.35 6.78 -7.96
N ILE A 323 11.27 8.05 -8.40
CA ILE A 323 11.23 8.41 -9.83
C ILE A 323 12.48 7.91 -10.56
N ALA A 324 13.67 8.05 -9.96
CA ALA A 324 14.95 7.69 -10.58
C ALA A 324 15.16 6.17 -10.65
N LEU A 325 14.84 5.43 -9.59
CA LEU A 325 14.89 3.96 -9.59
C LEU A 325 13.80 3.35 -10.47
N THR A 326 12.63 3.99 -10.58
CA THR A 326 11.54 3.56 -11.47
C THR A 326 11.60 4.19 -12.88
N ASP A 327 12.75 4.75 -13.25
CA ASP A 327 13.00 5.15 -14.64
C ASP A 327 13.37 3.91 -15.47
N PHE A 328 12.59 3.64 -16.53
CA PHE A 328 12.85 2.59 -17.52
C PHE A 328 12.93 1.13 -17.02
N GLY A 329 12.41 0.77 -15.84
CA GLY A 329 12.59 -0.59 -15.27
C GLY A 329 11.62 -1.68 -15.74
N TYR A 330 11.08 -1.60 -16.95
CA TYR A 330 10.45 -2.76 -17.59
C TYR A 330 11.52 -3.57 -18.34
N ASN A 331 11.77 -4.82 -17.93
CA ASN A 331 12.74 -5.72 -18.55
C ASN A 331 12.25 -7.18 -18.60
N ALA A 332 10.94 -7.41 -18.43
CA ALA A 332 10.36 -8.75 -18.43
C ALA A 332 10.52 -9.41 -19.82
N LYS A 333 11.43 -10.39 -19.91
CA LYS A 333 11.66 -11.20 -21.11
C LYS A 333 10.57 -12.28 -21.20
N ILE A 334 9.51 -11.99 -21.94
CA ILE A 334 8.33 -12.86 -22.06
C ILE A 334 8.27 -13.44 -23.48
N PRO A 335 7.98 -14.74 -23.66
CA PRO A 335 7.43 -15.29 -24.89
C PRO A 335 5.93 -15.56 -24.72
N GLN A 336 5.07 -14.95 -25.55
CA GLN A 336 3.60 -15.04 -25.45
C GLN A 336 2.96 -15.70 -26.69
N ASP A 337 1.89 -16.49 -26.55
CA ASP A 337 1.06 -16.90 -27.69
C ASP A 337 -0.12 -15.91 -27.90
N GLY A 338 -0.50 -15.62 -29.16
CA GLY A 338 -1.49 -14.60 -29.59
C GLY A 338 -1.37 -13.20 -28.92
N ILE A 339 -0.87 -12.12 -29.53
CA ILE A 339 -1.31 -11.36 -30.72
C ILE A 339 -0.29 -10.22 -30.96
N GLY A 340 -0.02 -9.74 -32.21
CA GLY A 340 0.49 -8.37 -32.47
C GLY A 340 1.92 -8.09 -33.03
N GLY A 341 2.83 -9.06 -33.11
CA GLY A 341 4.20 -8.97 -33.68
C GLY A 341 5.01 -10.27 -33.49
N LYS A 342 5.41 -10.97 -34.57
CA LYS A 342 6.03 -12.32 -34.50
C LYS A 342 7.56 -12.26 -34.41
N ALA A 343 8.14 -12.97 -33.43
CA ALA A 343 9.56 -13.37 -33.43
C ALA A 343 9.70 -14.85 -33.07
N THR A 344 10.74 -15.53 -33.58
CA THR A 344 11.14 -16.88 -33.14
C THR A 344 12.13 -16.80 -31.99
N ALA A 345 11.99 -17.66 -30.98
CA ALA A 345 12.85 -17.64 -29.78
C ALA A 345 14.36 -17.74 -30.11
N SER A 346 14.71 -18.47 -31.17
CA SER A 346 16.06 -18.64 -31.71
C SER A 346 16.67 -17.39 -32.41
N SER A 347 15.89 -16.34 -32.68
CA SER A 347 16.36 -15.10 -33.34
C SER A 347 16.31 -13.85 -32.46
N ASP A 348 15.66 -13.92 -31.29
CA ASP A 348 15.62 -12.83 -30.33
C ASP A 348 16.98 -12.64 -29.65
N LYS A 349 17.69 -11.55 -29.98
CA LYS A 349 19.03 -11.24 -29.45
C LYS A 349 19.07 -11.10 -27.93
N VAL A 350 17.98 -10.64 -27.32
CA VAL A 350 17.86 -10.40 -25.88
C VAL A 350 17.58 -11.72 -25.15
N TYR A 351 16.83 -12.64 -25.75
CA TYR A 351 16.62 -14.00 -25.24
C TYR A 351 17.86 -14.88 -25.44
N LEU A 352 18.45 -14.88 -26.65
CA LEU A 352 19.72 -15.56 -26.98
C LEU A 352 20.84 -15.24 -26.00
N SER A 353 20.96 -13.99 -25.55
CA SER A 353 21.97 -13.58 -24.56
C SER A 353 21.89 -14.35 -23.24
N CYS A 354 20.71 -14.83 -22.83
CA CYS A 354 20.54 -15.67 -21.64
C CYS A 354 21.11 -17.09 -21.81
N PHE A 355 21.28 -17.54 -23.06
CA PHE A 355 21.74 -18.88 -23.43
C PHE A 355 23.14 -18.84 -24.10
N GLY A 356 23.94 -17.81 -23.79
CA GLY A 356 25.30 -17.65 -24.32
C GLY A 356 25.37 -17.16 -25.77
N GLY A 357 24.30 -16.57 -26.29
CA GLY A 357 24.21 -16.07 -27.68
C GLY A 357 23.96 -17.14 -28.74
N LYS A 358 23.67 -18.39 -28.31
CA LYS A 358 23.66 -19.58 -29.16
C LYS A 358 22.25 -20.14 -29.33
N PRO A 359 21.67 -20.18 -30.56
CA PRO A 359 20.33 -20.71 -30.81
C PRO A 359 20.15 -22.16 -30.37
N GLU A 360 21.19 -22.99 -30.47
CA GLU A 360 21.18 -24.41 -30.08
C GLU A 360 20.98 -24.63 -28.57
N ASN A 361 21.23 -23.61 -27.74
CA ASN A 361 21.01 -23.64 -26.30
C ASN A 361 19.60 -23.17 -25.90
N VAL A 362 18.77 -22.71 -26.85
CA VAL A 362 17.44 -22.15 -26.60
C VAL A 362 16.39 -23.26 -26.56
N PRO A 363 15.69 -23.52 -25.44
CA PRO A 363 14.65 -24.54 -25.38
C PRO A 363 13.46 -24.17 -26.27
N ASN A 364 13.01 -25.10 -27.11
CA ASN A 364 11.95 -24.89 -28.13
C ASN A 364 12.29 -23.74 -29.11
N PRO A 365 13.38 -23.85 -29.90
CA PRO A 365 13.94 -22.76 -30.70
C PRO A 365 12.99 -22.24 -31.79
N ASP A 366 12.08 -23.09 -32.26
CA ASP A 366 11.10 -22.78 -33.32
C ASP A 366 9.81 -22.15 -32.77
N ARG A 367 9.68 -21.96 -31.45
CA ARG A 367 8.47 -21.38 -30.86
C ARG A 367 8.33 -19.91 -31.28
N VAL A 368 7.21 -19.60 -31.93
CA VAL A 368 6.84 -18.25 -32.36
C VAL A 368 6.07 -17.56 -31.24
N GLY A 369 6.55 -16.39 -30.79
CA GLY A 369 5.96 -15.66 -29.68
C GLY A 369 5.75 -14.16 -29.95
N TYR A 370 4.71 -13.63 -29.30
CA TYR A 370 4.22 -12.26 -29.28
C TYR A 370 4.68 -11.47 -28.03
N SER A 371 5.97 -11.47 -27.73
CA SER A 371 6.53 -10.41 -26.88
C SER A 371 7.97 -10.07 -27.26
N ALA A 372 8.13 -9.47 -28.43
CA ALA A 372 9.35 -8.74 -28.78
C ALA A 372 9.16 -7.24 -28.53
N ASP A 373 9.70 -6.78 -27.40
CA ASP A 373 10.61 -5.63 -27.37
C ASP A 373 10.21 -4.29 -28.05
N GLU A 374 9.19 -3.59 -27.54
CA GLU A 374 9.13 -2.10 -27.66
C GLU A 374 9.45 -1.36 -26.34
N TYR A 375 9.28 -2.04 -25.20
CA TYR A 375 9.26 -1.44 -23.88
C TYR A 375 10.49 -1.76 -23.00
N ALA A 376 11.39 -2.66 -23.42
CA ALA A 376 12.58 -2.97 -22.63
C ALA A 376 13.42 -1.70 -22.42
N GLY A 377 13.75 -1.42 -21.16
CA GLY A 377 14.45 -0.21 -20.76
C GLY A 377 15.78 -0.51 -20.09
N LYS A 378 16.71 0.45 -20.11
CA LYS A 378 18.02 0.29 -19.44
C LYS A 378 17.94 0.52 -17.92
N GLY A 379 16.75 0.39 -17.32
CA GLY A 379 16.52 0.61 -15.89
C GLY A 379 17.33 -0.34 -15.00
N ILE A 380 17.72 0.15 -13.82
CA ILE A 380 18.57 -0.58 -12.88
C ILE A 380 17.82 -1.71 -12.14
N ILE A 381 16.49 -1.66 -12.12
CA ILE A 381 15.62 -2.73 -11.62
C ILE A 381 14.69 -3.25 -12.72
N ASN A 382 14.20 -4.47 -12.57
CA ASN A 382 13.32 -5.16 -13.51
C ASN A 382 12.01 -5.54 -12.82
N TRP A 383 10.91 -4.87 -13.19
CA TRP A 383 9.56 -5.21 -12.75
C TRP A 383 8.62 -5.38 -13.94
N LEU A 384 7.41 -5.86 -13.68
CA LEU A 384 6.44 -6.27 -14.68
C LEU A 384 5.43 -5.16 -14.98
N HIS A 385 5.28 -4.78 -16.25
CA HIS A 385 4.23 -3.85 -16.65
C HIS A 385 2.85 -4.45 -16.41
N VAL A 386 1.94 -3.67 -15.84
CA VAL A 386 0.64 -4.16 -15.36
C VAL A 386 -0.30 -4.68 -16.46
N SER A 387 -0.06 -4.31 -17.72
CA SER A 387 -0.80 -4.82 -18.89
C SER A 387 -0.10 -5.99 -19.59
N SER A 388 0.94 -6.57 -18.99
CA SER A 388 1.51 -7.84 -19.45
C SER A 388 0.45 -8.93 -19.43
N ALA A 389 0.40 -9.75 -20.48
CA ALA A 389 -0.55 -10.87 -20.55
C ALA A 389 -0.41 -11.79 -19.33
N CYS A 390 -1.51 -12.36 -18.84
CA CYS A 390 -1.55 -13.22 -17.65
C CYS A 390 -0.94 -14.62 -17.87
N ALA A 391 -0.03 -14.77 -18.84
CA ALA A 391 0.71 -16.00 -19.07
C ALA A 391 1.64 -16.32 -17.88
N MET A 392 1.81 -17.61 -17.61
CA MET A 392 2.88 -18.08 -16.72
C MET A 392 4.24 -17.70 -17.33
N LEU A 393 5.11 -17.12 -16.52
CA LEU A 393 6.45 -16.69 -16.95
C LEU A 393 7.50 -17.70 -16.47
N PRO A 394 8.62 -17.88 -17.20
CA PRO A 394 9.75 -18.64 -16.69
C PRO A 394 10.27 -18.08 -15.35
N PRO A 395 10.84 -18.93 -14.49
CA PRO A 395 11.62 -18.49 -13.34
C PRO A 395 12.68 -17.43 -13.72
N TYR A 396 12.99 -16.52 -12.80
CA TYR A 396 13.95 -15.42 -12.98
C TYR A 396 13.62 -14.39 -14.09
N SER A 397 12.40 -14.40 -14.64
CA SER A 397 11.99 -13.50 -15.73
C SER A 397 11.86 -12.02 -15.34
N TYR A 398 11.54 -11.73 -14.08
CA TYR A 398 11.48 -10.38 -13.50
C TYR A 398 11.68 -10.41 -11.99
N GLY A 399 11.79 -9.23 -11.36
CA GLY A 399 11.96 -9.06 -9.91
C GLY A 399 13.42 -8.94 -9.49
N SER A 400 13.65 -9.04 -8.18
CA SER A 400 14.95 -8.82 -7.54
C SER A 400 16.09 -9.69 -8.08
N THR A 401 15.84 -10.96 -8.40
CA THR A 401 16.85 -11.88 -8.99
C THR A 401 17.33 -11.46 -10.39
N SER A 402 16.58 -10.60 -11.08
CA SER A 402 16.87 -10.11 -12.44
C SER A 402 17.17 -8.61 -12.48
N SER A 403 17.35 -7.98 -11.31
CA SER A 403 17.49 -6.54 -11.14
C SER A 403 18.93 -6.17 -10.80
N ARG A 404 19.60 -5.45 -11.70
CA ARG A 404 21.00 -5.01 -11.55
C ARG A 404 21.27 -4.21 -10.28
N LEU A 405 20.27 -3.53 -9.72
CA LEU A 405 20.39 -2.84 -8.42
C LEU A 405 20.91 -3.79 -7.34
N MET A 406 20.46 -5.04 -7.33
CA MET A 406 20.92 -6.02 -6.33
C MET A 406 22.42 -6.31 -6.48
N ASP A 407 22.95 -6.31 -7.71
CA ASP A 407 24.39 -6.50 -7.97
C ASP A 407 25.25 -5.36 -7.41
N TYR A 408 24.67 -4.17 -7.17
CA TYR A 408 25.32 -3.05 -6.47
C TYR A 408 25.17 -3.10 -4.95
N LEU A 409 24.21 -3.87 -4.41
CA LEU A 409 23.97 -3.99 -2.97
C LEU A 409 24.63 -5.22 -2.34
N GLU A 410 25.00 -6.21 -3.14
CA GLU A 410 25.64 -7.45 -2.68
C GLU A 410 27.13 -7.30 -2.30
N PRO A 411 27.99 -6.65 -3.12
CA PRO A 411 29.28 -6.15 -2.65
C PRO A 411 29.11 -4.84 -1.85
N SER A 412 30.13 -4.44 -1.09
CA SER A 412 30.16 -3.09 -0.53
C SER A 412 30.33 -2.04 -1.64
N HIS A 413 29.39 -1.12 -1.77
CA HIS A 413 29.42 -0.09 -2.81
C HIS A 413 30.22 1.13 -2.29
N TYR A 414 31.45 1.31 -2.76
CA TYR A 414 32.36 2.36 -2.26
C TYR A 414 32.53 2.36 -0.72
N GLY A 415 32.56 1.18 -0.11
CA GLY A 415 32.68 1.01 1.34
C GLY A 415 31.36 1.10 2.12
N VAL A 416 30.24 1.45 1.46
CA VAL A 416 28.89 1.36 2.04
C VAL A 416 28.44 -0.09 2.05
N GLN A 417 27.95 -0.59 3.20
CA GLN A 417 27.47 -1.96 3.36
C GLN A 417 26.08 -1.97 4.04
N LEU A 418 25.09 -2.47 3.31
CA LEU A 418 23.74 -2.72 3.82
C LEU A 418 23.69 -4.05 4.58
N THR A 419 22.83 -4.13 5.59
CA THR A 419 22.47 -5.39 6.25
C THR A 419 21.66 -6.29 5.31
N ASP A 420 21.68 -7.60 5.54
CA ASP A 420 20.87 -8.56 4.76
C ASP A 420 19.36 -8.28 4.86
N GLU A 421 18.91 -7.73 5.98
CA GLU A 421 17.53 -7.30 6.20
C GLU A 421 17.14 -6.13 5.28
N GLU A 422 18.01 -5.12 5.17
CA GLU A 422 17.81 -3.98 4.26
C GLU A 422 17.87 -4.42 2.79
N LYS A 423 18.80 -5.31 2.42
CA LYS A 423 18.85 -5.90 1.08
C LYS A 423 17.55 -6.65 0.74
N ARG A 424 17.02 -7.45 1.68
CA ARG A 424 15.74 -8.16 1.52
C ARG A 424 14.55 -7.23 1.44
N ALA A 425 14.56 -6.10 2.16
CA ALA A 425 13.52 -5.08 2.03
C ALA A 425 13.48 -4.49 0.61
N VAL A 426 14.64 -4.13 0.05
CA VAL A 426 14.78 -3.64 -1.33
C VAL A 426 14.35 -4.71 -2.34
N ALA A 427 14.81 -5.96 -2.18
CA ALA A 427 14.40 -7.08 -3.03
C ALA A 427 12.87 -7.25 -3.03
N CYS A 428 12.27 -7.28 -1.85
CA CYS A 428 10.82 -7.38 -1.66
C CYS A 428 10.06 -6.24 -2.35
N TRP A 429 10.52 -4.99 -2.24
CA TRP A 429 9.88 -3.87 -2.95
C TRP A 429 9.85 -4.05 -4.48
N ILE A 430 10.94 -4.54 -5.07
CA ILE A 430 10.99 -4.86 -6.50
C ILE A 430 10.03 -6.01 -6.83
N ASP A 431 10.09 -7.09 -6.05
CA ASP A 431 9.26 -8.29 -6.22
C ASP A 431 7.75 -8.00 -6.11
N LEU A 432 7.36 -7.04 -5.27
CA LEU A 432 5.98 -6.56 -5.10
C LEU A 432 5.47 -5.70 -6.27
N ASN A 433 6.27 -5.54 -7.33
CA ASN A 433 6.02 -4.69 -8.49
C ASN A 433 6.03 -3.18 -8.14
N VAL A 434 7.05 -2.78 -7.39
CA VAL A 434 7.42 -1.39 -7.04
C VAL A 434 6.30 -0.51 -6.45
N PRO A 435 5.51 -0.97 -5.45
CA PRO A 435 4.52 -0.14 -4.79
C PRO A 435 5.18 1.08 -4.14
N TYR A 436 4.59 2.26 -4.35
CA TYR A 436 4.98 3.51 -3.69
C TYR A 436 4.19 3.70 -2.39
N CYS A 437 2.88 3.47 -2.45
CA CYS A 437 1.92 3.69 -1.38
C CYS A 437 1.43 2.38 -0.74
N GLY A 438 1.36 2.35 0.59
CA GLY A 438 0.87 1.24 1.41
C GLY A 438 -0.61 1.31 1.80
N SER A 439 -1.36 2.32 1.35
CA SER A 439 -2.84 2.33 1.30
C SER A 439 -3.35 3.25 0.20
N TRP A 440 -4.65 3.17 -0.11
CA TRP A 440 -5.28 4.05 -1.10
C TRP A 440 -5.40 5.52 -0.66
N MET A 441 -5.27 5.82 0.64
CA MET A 441 -5.22 7.19 1.16
C MET A 441 -3.82 7.81 1.09
N GLU A 442 -2.79 6.98 0.97
CA GLU A 442 -1.41 7.40 1.09
C GLU A 442 -0.95 8.25 -0.12
N LEU A 443 -0.45 9.46 0.18
CA LEU A 443 0.13 10.43 -0.76
C LEU A 443 -0.81 10.84 -1.91
N ASN A 444 -2.12 10.83 -1.67
CA ASN A 444 -3.16 11.20 -2.63
C ASN A 444 -3.75 12.60 -2.33
N PHE A 445 -3.61 13.54 -3.27
CA PHE A 445 -4.17 14.90 -3.16
C PHE A 445 -5.63 14.97 -3.65
N TRP A 446 -6.49 14.12 -3.10
CA TRP A 446 -7.91 14.07 -3.47
C TRP A 446 -8.65 15.40 -3.22
N ASP A 447 -8.17 16.20 -2.27
CA ASP A 447 -8.76 17.48 -1.87
C ASP A 447 -8.24 18.68 -2.71
N LYS A 448 -7.22 18.47 -3.55
CA LYS A 448 -6.67 19.50 -4.48
C LYS A 448 -6.96 19.20 -5.96
N LEU A 449 -7.82 18.23 -6.27
CA LEU A 449 -7.93 17.58 -7.59
C LEU A 449 -8.85 18.31 -8.59
N ASN A 450 -8.65 19.61 -8.78
CA ASN A 450 -9.58 20.50 -9.54
C ASN A 450 -9.54 20.36 -11.08
N HIS A 451 -8.63 19.56 -11.66
CA HIS A 451 -8.13 19.80 -13.03
C HIS A 451 -8.66 18.87 -14.15
N ALA A 452 -9.87 18.32 -14.00
CA ALA A 452 -10.54 17.52 -15.04
C ALA A 452 -11.65 18.30 -15.79
N THR A 453 -11.43 19.57 -16.09
CA THR A 453 -12.42 20.45 -16.73
C THR A 453 -12.80 20.03 -18.15
N HIS A 454 -11.91 19.36 -18.89
CA HIS A 454 -12.06 19.13 -20.35
C HIS A 454 -11.95 17.66 -20.81
N SER A 455 -12.09 16.67 -19.92
CA SER A 455 -12.28 15.28 -20.37
C SER A 455 -13.74 15.07 -20.81
N GLY A 456 -13.95 14.66 -22.08
CA GLY A 456 -15.28 14.44 -22.69
C GLY A 456 -16.10 13.26 -22.12
N LEU A 457 -15.88 12.90 -20.86
CA LEU A 457 -16.51 11.81 -20.11
C LEU A 457 -17.11 12.32 -18.79
N THR A 458 -17.35 13.64 -18.75
CA THR A 458 -17.93 14.45 -17.67
C THR A 458 -19.14 13.87 -16.94
N PRO A 459 -20.12 13.16 -17.56
CA PRO A 459 -21.40 12.85 -16.91
C PRO A 459 -21.35 11.91 -15.69
N TRP A 460 -20.29 11.12 -15.52
CA TRP A 460 -20.29 9.97 -14.59
C TRP A 460 -19.63 10.25 -13.23
N TYR A 461 -18.99 11.41 -13.05
CA TYR A 461 -18.21 11.74 -11.85
C TYR A 461 -18.75 13.00 -11.16
N VAL A 462 -19.79 12.79 -10.34
CA VAL A 462 -20.72 13.84 -9.88
C VAL A 462 -20.14 14.81 -8.83
N TYR A 463 -19.08 14.44 -8.10
CA TYR A 463 -18.42 15.35 -7.14
C TYR A 463 -16.90 15.29 -7.35
N ARG A 464 -16.35 16.35 -7.93
CA ARG A 464 -14.93 16.43 -8.38
C ARG A 464 -14.01 16.94 -7.28
N ASP A 465 -14.55 17.80 -6.43
CA ASP A 465 -13.97 18.43 -5.24
C ASP A 465 -14.14 17.60 -3.95
N LYS A 466 -14.98 16.55 -3.98
CA LYS A 466 -15.32 15.70 -2.82
C LYS A 466 -14.83 14.24 -2.94
N MET A 467 -13.79 13.99 -3.74
CA MET A 467 -13.32 12.62 -4.01
C MET A 467 -12.93 11.84 -2.75
N ARG A 468 -12.43 12.54 -1.72
CA ARG A 468 -12.11 11.97 -0.41
C ARG A 468 -13.35 11.49 0.35
N GLN A 469 -14.33 12.38 0.50
CA GLN A 469 -15.61 12.10 1.17
C GLN A 469 -16.29 10.90 0.50
N ILE A 470 -16.30 10.87 -0.85
CA ILE A 470 -16.85 9.74 -1.59
C ILE A 470 -16.06 8.44 -1.31
N TYR A 471 -14.73 8.46 -1.35
CA TYR A 471 -13.95 7.23 -1.09
C TYR A 471 -14.20 6.71 0.33
N LEU A 472 -14.17 7.59 1.33
CA LEU A 472 -14.45 7.26 2.73
C LEU A 472 -15.88 6.73 2.93
N TYR A 473 -16.87 7.23 2.17
CA TYR A 473 -18.20 6.63 2.13
C TYR A 473 -18.16 5.17 1.65
N PHE A 474 -17.37 4.83 0.62
CA PHE A 474 -17.26 3.43 0.17
C PHE A 474 -16.50 2.54 1.17
N GLU A 475 -15.53 3.07 1.91
CA GLU A 475 -14.88 2.35 3.02
C GLU A 475 -15.84 2.13 4.19
N ALA A 476 -16.60 3.15 4.60
CA ALA A 476 -17.64 3.01 5.63
C ALA A 476 -18.72 2.02 5.21
N LYS A 477 -19.14 2.07 3.93
CA LYS A 477 -20.08 1.13 3.31
C LYS A 477 -19.56 -0.32 3.36
N ARG A 478 -18.28 -0.53 3.09
CA ARG A 478 -17.60 -1.84 3.18
C ARG A 478 -17.57 -2.34 4.64
N LEU A 479 -17.19 -1.49 5.58
CA LEU A 479 -17.15 -1.84 7.01
C LEU A 479 -18.53 -2.25 7.51
N ARG A 480 -19.56 -1.46 7.19
CA ARG A 480 -20.95 -1.73 7.56
C ARG A 480 -21.47 -3.04 6.98
N ALA A 481 -21.11 -3.37 5.74
CA ALA A 481 -21.45 -4.67 5.14
C ALA A 481 -20.82 -5.83 5.94
N ALA A 482 -19.54 -5.70 6.34
CA ALA A 482 -18.87 -6.70 7.15
C ALA A 482 -19.41 -6.79 8.59
N GLU A 483 -19.90 -5.69 9.19
CA GLU A 483 -20.58 -5.76 10.49
C GLU A 483 -21.82 -6.64 10.43
N LEU A 484 -22.69 -6.42 9.43
CA LEU A 484 -23.92 -7.21 9.24
C LEU A 484 -23.61 -8.68 8.92
N GLU A 485 -22.59 -8.94 8.10
CA GLU A 485 -22.14 -10.30 7.78
C GLU A 485 -21.60 -11.03 9.03
N THR A 486 -20.77 -10.37 9.85
CA THR A 486 -20.25 -10.98 11.08
C THR A 486 -21.32 -11.18 12.16
N ASP A 487 -22.37 -10.34 12.18
CA ASP A 487 -23.56 -10.54 13.01
C ASP A 487 -24.40 -11.73 12.52
N ALA A 488 -24.62 -11.85 11.20
CA ALA A 488 -25.30 -13.01 10.62
C ALA A 488 -24.54 -14.32 10.86
N ILE A 489 -23.21 -14.32 10.75
CA ILE A 489 -22.35 -15.48 11.09
C ILE A 489 -22.46 -15.84 12.57
N ALA A 490 -22.46 -14.84 13.48
CA ALA A 490 -22.62 -15.09 14.91
C ALA A 490 -23.99 -15.73 15.23
N LYS A 491 -25.07 -15.23 14.61
CA LYS A 491 -26.41 -15.84 14.70
C LYS A 491 -26.46 -17.24 14.12
N PHE A 492 -25.79 -17.50 13.00
CA PHE A 492 -25.70 -18.84 12.40
C PHE A 492 -24.98 -19.84 13.32
N ILE A 493 -23.90 -19.42 13.98
CA ILE A 493 -23.21 -20.25 14.99
C ILE A 493 -24.14 -20.50 16.19
N GLU A 494 -24.80 -19.46 16.73
CA GLU A 494 -25.73 -19.62 17.85
C GLU A 494 -26.90 -20.55 17.50
N HIS A 495 -27.47 -20.45 16.30
CA HIS A 495 -28.48 -21.38 15.80
C HIS A 495 -27.95 -22.82 15.72
N THR A 496 -26.75 -23.01 15.19
CA THR A 496 -26.12 -24.33 15.02
C THR A 496 -25.81 -24.98 16.38
N ASP A 497 -25.36 -24.20 17.36
CA ASP A 497 -24.93 -24.68 18.67
C ASP A 497 -26.10 -24.89 19.66
N THR A 498 -27.21 -24.15 19.51
CA THR A 498 -28.31 -24.13 20.49
C THR A 498 -29.71 -24.43 19.93
N GLY A 499 -29.87 -24.46 18.60
CA GLY A 499 -31.18 -24.57 17.94
C GLY A 499 -32.02 -23.29 17.95
N LYS A 500 -31.53 -22.18 18.53
CA LYS A 500 -32.24 -20.89 18.61
C LYS A 500 -32.70 -20.40 17.24
N ALA A 501 -33.99 -20.11 17.10
CA ALA A 501 -34.55 -19.50 15.90
C ALA A 501 -34.38 -17.98 15.91
N PHE A 502 -34.28 -17.38 14.71
CA PHE A 502 -34.23 -15.94 14.49
C PHE A 502 -35.34 -15.52 13.52
N ALA A 503 -35.99 -14.40 13.80
CA ALA A 503 -36.94 -13.77 12.90
C ALA A 503 -36.22 -12.91 11.84
N PRO A 504 -36.82 -12.65 10.67
CA PRO A 504 -36.25 -11.72 9.68
C PRO A 504 -35.93 -10.32 10.23
N SER A 505 -36.66 -9.87 11.27
CA SER A 505 -36.41 -8.61 11.98
C SER A 505 -35.11 -8.57 12.77
N ASP A 506 -34.53 -9.74 13.10
CA ASP A 506 -33.27 -9.83 13.86
C ASP A 506 -32.04 -9.56 12.97
N PHE A 507 -32.24 -9.51 11.65
CA PHE A 507 -31.21 -9.24 10.65
C PHE A 507 -31.32 -7.77 10.17
N PRO A 508 -30.46 -6.86 10.66
CA PRO A 508 -30.53 -5.46 10.30
C PRO A 508 -30.37 -5.20 8.80
N ALA A 509 -31.25 -4.35 8.25
CA ALA A 509 -31.20 -3.97 6.84
C ALA A 509 -29.97 -3.11 6.52
N PHE A 510 -29.49 -3.21 5.27
CA PHE A 510 -28.33 -2.46 4.80
C PHE A 510 -28.64 -0.97 4.60
N ASP A 511 -28.09 -0.12 5.46
CA ASP A 511 -28.42 1.31 5.58
C ASP A 511 -27.55 2.27 4.73
N LEU A 512 -26.30 1.90 4.40
CA LEU A 512 -25.40 2.72 3.56
C LEU A 512 -25.60 2.53 2.05
N GLY A 513 -26.86 2.58 1.60
CA GLY A 513 -27.29 2.31 0.23
C GLY A 513 -27.58 3.55 -0.66
N GLY A 514 -27.37 3.40 -1.97
CA GLY A 514 -27.84 4.36 -2.99
C GLY A 514 -27.11 5.72 -3.03
N LYS A 515 -27.69 6.67 -3.78
CA LYS A 515 -27.16 8.04 -3.94
C LYS A 515 -27.54 8.96 -2.76
N ALA A 516 -28.69 8.74 -2.12
CA ALA A 516 -29.16 9.59 -1.03
C ALA A 516 -28.27 9.45 0.23
N ALA A 517 -27.95 8.23 0.65
CA ALA A 517 -27.03 8.00 1.78
C ALA A 517 -25.62 8.55 1.48
N GLN A 518 -25.14 8.45 0.24
CA GLN A 518 -23.88 9.07 -0.19
C GLN A 518 -23.92 10.59 -0.09
N ALA A 519 -24.96 11.24 -0.62
CA ALA A 519 -25.10 12.69 -0.56
C ALA A 519 -25.18 13.19 0.89
N LYS A 520 -25.94 12.49 1.75
CA LYS A 520 -25.97 12.76 3.19
C LYS A 520 -24.60 12.56 3.83
N PHE A 521 -23.90 11.46 3.58
CA PHE A 521 -22.55 11.24 4.13
C PHE A 521 -21.57 12.35 3.74
N VAL A 522 -21.57 12.80 2.47
CA VAL A 522 -20.69 13.88 2.00
C VAL A 522 -21.04 15.19 2.71
N ALA A 523 -22.32 15.54 2.80
CA ALA A 523 -22.78 16.74 3.50
C ALA A 523 -22.50 16.68 5.01
N ASP A 524 -22.74 15.54 5.66
CA ASP A 524 -22.42 15.33 7.08
C ASP A 524 -20.92 15.44 7.31
N TYR A 525 -20.08 14.85 6.44
CA TYR A 525 -18.62 14.89 6.54
C TYR A 525 -18.07 16.32 6.50
N ASP A 526 -18.58 17.15 5.59
CA ASP A 526 -18.20 18.57 5.51
C ASP A 526 -18.66 19.39 6.73
N ASN A 527 -19.65 18.90 7.48
CA ASN A 527 -20.17 19.50 8.71
C ASN A 527 -19.66 18.82 10.00
N LEU A 528 -18.90 17.73 9.90
CA LEU A 528 -18.18 17.20 11.05
C LEU A 528 -17.21 18.29 11.52
N PRO A 529 -17.14 18.59 12.83
CA PRO A 529 -15.94 19.23 13.35
C PRO A 529 -14.75 18.37 12.91
N ASN A 530 -13.62 18.96 12.53
CA ASN A 530 -12.45 18.22 12.02
C ASN A 530 -11.91 17.26 13.10
N THR A 531 -12.50 16.06 13.19
CA THR A 531 -12.47 15.19 14.37
C THR A 531 -11.68 13.91 14.18
N VAL A 532 -11.29 13.57 12.96
CA VAL A 532 -10.46 12.40 12.68
C VAL A 532 -9.40 12.75 11.63
N PRO A 533 -8.13 12.32 11.78
CA PRO A 533 -7.05 12.95 11.04
C PRO A 533 -7.07 12.67 9.53
N ILE A 534 -6.79 13.69 8.72
CA ILE A 534 -6.84 13.67 7.26
C ILE A 534 -5.41 13.69 6.71
N PHE A 535 -4.82 12.50 6.52
CA PHE A 535 -3.40 12.32 6.15
C PHE A 535 -3.00 12.92 4.80
N GLY A 536 -1.80 13.51 4.80
CA GLY A 536 -1.09 14.00 3.62
C GLY A 536 0.40 14.27 3.91
N LEU A 537 1.06 14.90 2.95
CA LEU A 537 2.51 15.10 2.84
C LEU A 537 2.89 16.56 3.05
N ALA A 538 3.81 16.87 3.98
CA ALA A 538 4.48 18.16 3.95
C ALA A 538 5.09 18.42 2.58
N GLU A 539 4.73 19.57 2.00
CA GLU A 539 5.17 20.02 0.69
C GLU A 539 6.52 20.75 0.81
N GLY A 540 7.55 20.08 1.33
CA GLY A 540 8.88 20.66 1.58
C GLY A 540 10.01 20.02 0.76
N ARG A 541 10.73 20.82 -0.04
CA ARG A 541 11.91 20.38 -0.86
C ARG A 541 13.15 19.96 -0.05
N ALA A 542 13.01 19.78 1.25
CA ALA A 542 14.11 19.54 2.20
C ALA A 542 13.72 18.67 3.42
N ALA A 543 12.50 18.12 3.50
CA ALA A 543 12.02 17.42 4.69
C ALA A 543 12.67 16.03 4.91
N ARG A 544 13.33 15.46 3.89
CA ARG A 544 13.96 14.12 3.99
C ARG A 544 15.25 13.90 3.20
N GLY A 545 15.48 14.59 2.07
CA GLY A 545 16.69 14.39 1.28
C GLY A 545 17.79 15.39 1.63
N GLY A 546 17.56 16.67 1.33
CA GLY A 546 18.60 17.70 1.42
C GLY A 546 19.10 18.03 2.82
N SER A 547 18.29 17.78 3.85
CA SER A 547 18.68 17.95 5.25
C SER A 547 19.62 16.83 5.75
N ASN A 548 19.65 15.66 5.11
CA ASN A 548 20.33 14.49 5.67
C ASN A 548 21.75 14.26 5.11
N VAL A 549 22.29 15.21 4.35
CA VAL A 549 23.70 15.19 3.93
C VAL A 549 24.60 15.50 5.13
N SER A 550 25.61 14.66 5.37
CA SER A 550 26.61 14.82 6.42
C SER A 550 27.40 16.12 6.28
N GLY A 551 27.67 16.82 7.39
CA GLY A 551 28.37 18.11 7.40
C GLY A 551 27.45 19.33 7.55
N ASN A 552 26.14 19.13 7.70
CA ASN A 552 25.19 20.20 8.01
C ASN A 552 25.49 20.86 9.38
N PRO A 553 25.37 22.19 9.50
CA PRO A 553 25.61 22.91 10.76
C PRO A 553 24.54 22.59 11.82
N VAL A 554 24.89 22.83 13.08
CA VAL A 554 23.94 22.72 14.21
C VAL A 554 22.75 23.65 13.98
N ARG A 555 21.54 23.06 13.91
CA ARG A 555 20.30 23.77 13.59
C ARG A 555 19.12 23.19 14.36
N ASN A 556 17.97 23.85 14.32
CA ASN A 556 16.72 23.27 14.81
C ASN A 556 16.28 22.11 13.89
N LEU A 557 16.34 20.88 14.41
CA LEU A 557 16.00 19.63 13.73
C LEU A 557 14.54 19.19 13.98
N SER A 558 13.78 19.92 14.80
CA SER A 558 12.33 19.74 14.94
C SER A 558 11.50 20.71 14.10
N LEU A 559 12.09 21.77 13.54
CA LEU A 559 11.39 22.74 12.70
C LEU A 559 10.73 22.09 11.47
N ASN A 560 9.45 22.38 11.26
CA ASN A 560 8.63 21.85 10.19
C ASN A 560 7.53 22.85 9.80
N PRO A 561 7.82 23.87 8.98
CA PRO A 561 6.85 24.93 8.66
C PRO A 561 5.63 24.43 7.87
N ASP A 562 5.79 23.27 7.21
CA ASP A 562 4.78 22.54 6.46
C ASP A 562 4.02 21.52 7.33
N ALA A 563 4.24 21.52 8.66
CA ALA A 563 3.48 20.70 9.60
C ALA A 563 2.03 21.20 9.64
N TYR A 564 1.10 20.29 9.32
CA TYR A 564 -0.32 20.58 9.36
C TYR A 564 -1.01 19.70 10.40
N THR A 565 -1.93 20.28 11.16
CA THR A 565 -2.68 19.53 12.15
C THR A 565 -3.42 18.41 11.41
N TYR A 566 -3.31 17.19 11.93
CA TYR A 566 -3.84 15.95 11.34
C TYR A 566 -2.97 15.21 10.31
N TRP A 567 -1.67 15.52 10.17
CA TRP A 567 -0.73 14.79 9.30
C TRP A 567 0.36 13.99 10.03
N LEU A 568 0.22 12.65 10.13
CA LEU A 568 1.21 11.77 10.80
C LEU A 568 2.54 11.53 10.04
N ARG A 569 2.84 12.22 8.92
CA ARG A 569 3.95 11.85 8.02
C ARG A 569 4.88 12.95 7.53
N SER A 570 4.69 14.19 7.96
CA SER A 570 5.80 15.13 7.91
C SER A 570 6.75 14.79 9.06
N TYR A 571 8.02 14.54 8.76
CA TYR A 571 9.08 14.45 9.75
C TYR A 571 9.96 15.70 9.60
N PRO A 572 10.40 16.33 10.70
CA PRO A 572 10.14 15.97 12.11
C PRO A 572 8.67 16.12 12.53
N ARG A 573 8.15 15.21 13.35
CA ARG A 573 6.72 15.05 13.66
C ARG A 573 6.44 15.27 15.13
N ALA A 574 5.49 16.14 15.47
CA ALA A 574 4.96 16.25 16.83
C ALA A 574 3.70 15.37 17.04
N ALA A 575 3.60 14.71 18.19
CA ALA A 575 2.44 13.93 18.63
C ALA A 575 2.25 14.04 20.15
N ALA A 576 1.02 13.93 20.66
CA ALA A 576 0.72 14.00 22.10
C ALA A 576 -0.44 13.07 22.48
N ASN A 577 -0.60 12.77 23.78
CA ASN A 577 -1.77 12.04 24.29
C ASN A 577 -3.00 12.91 24.60
N SER A 578 -2.91 14.22 24.41
CA SER A 578 -4.02 15.14 24.67
C SER A 578 -3.86 16.43 23.88
N HIS A 579 -5.00 17.00 23.50
CA HIS A 579 -5.12 18.16 22.63
C HIS A 579 -6.51 18.77 22.88
N SER A 580 -6.52 19.95 23.51
CA SER A 580 -7.71 20.67 23.95
C SER A 580 -8.72 20.84 22.81
N LYS A 581 -9.87 20.18 22.98
CA LYS A 581 -11.03 20.20 22.07
C LYS A 581 -10.75 19.84 20.60
N TYR A 582 -9.59 19.25 20.29
CA TYR A 582 -9.16 18.97 18.90
C TYR A 582 -9.20 20.21 17.98
N LEU A 583 -8.86 21.40 18.52
CA LEU A 583 -8.84 22.65 17.76
C LEU A 583 -7.51 22.81 17.00
N PRO A 584 -7.49 23.10 15.67
CA PRO A 584 -6.25 23.12 14.88
C PRO A 584 -5.07 23.91 15.47
N GLN A 585 -5.36 25.03 16.15
CA GLN A 585 -4.41 25.93 16.82
C GLN A 585 -3.88 25.44 18.18
N CYS A 586 -4.50 24.41 18.77
CA CYS A 586 -4.09 23.78 20.04
C CYS A 586 -3.22 22.52 19.82
N SER A 587 -2.87 22.23 18.57
CA SER A 587 -2.32 20.96 18.11
C SER A 587 -0.84 20.76 18.49
N PRO A 588 -0.39 19.49 18.67
CA PRO A 588 1.03 19.16 18.79
C PRO A 588 1.91 19.77 17.69
N VAL A 589 1.41 19.90 16.46
CA VAL A 589 2.20 20.43 15.34
C VAL A 589 2.55 21.92 15.48
N CYS A 590 1.72 22.68 16.19
CA CYS A 590 1.96 24.10 16.45
C CYS A 590 3.15 24.31 17.39
N ALA A 591 3.67 23.25 18.03
CA ALA A 591 4.92 23.31 18.79
C ALA A 591 6.16 23.09 17.92
N ILE A 592 6.04 22.94 16.59
CA ILE A 592 7.18 22.71 15.69
C ILE A 592 7.09 23.45 14.34
N ASP A 593 6.08 24.30 14.13
CA ASP A 593 5.83 24.91 12.81
C ASP A 593 6.57 26.24 12.58
N GLY A 594 7.34 26.71 13.56
CA GLY A 594 8.08 27.97 13.49
C GLY A 594 7.23 29.21 13.79
N LYS A 595 5.95 29.06 14.16
CA LYS A 595 4.98 30.15 14.34
C LYS A 595 4.61 30.34 15.81
N ARG A 596 5.52 30.93 16.58
CA ARG A 596 5.34 31.29 18.00
C ARG A 596 4.02 32.02 18.32
N ASP A 597 3.51 32.83 17.38
CA ASP A 597 2.25 33.58 17.51
C ASP A 597 1.05 32.92 16.81
N GLY A 598 1.27 31.80 16.10
CA GLY A 598 0.28 31.11 15.26
C GLY A 598 -0.58 30.08 15.99
N GLY A 599 -0.27 29.79 17.26
CA GLY A 599 -0.91 28.76 18.07
C GLY A 599 0.07 28.16 19.08
N GLY A 600 -0.22 26.93 19.52
CA GLY A 600 0.68 26.15 20.35
C GLY A 600 0.02 24.87 20.84
N TRP A 601 0.79 23.83 21.12
CA TRP A 601 0.23 22.61 21.72
C TRP A 601 -0.38 22.95 23.08
N ARG A 602 -1.71 22.79 23.20
CA ARG A 602 -2.47 22.95 24.45
C ARG A 602 -3.24 21.67 24.73
N PRO A 603 -2.83 20.86 25.72
CA PRO A 603 -3.59 19.69 26.13
C PRO A 603 -4.77 20.03 27.06
N ASP A 604 -5.58 19.02 27.36
CA ASP A 604 -6.58 19.06 28.43
C ASP A 604 -5.91 19.01 29.81
N ARG A 605 -6.66 19.39 30.86
CA ARG A 605 -6.18 19.45 32.25
C ARG A 605 -6.06 18.05 32.86
N ARG A 606 -4.91 17.40 32.67
CA ARG A 606 -4.57 16.06 33.19
C ARG A 606 -3.10 15.99 33.62
N THR A 607 -2.72 14.94 34.35
CA THR A 607 -1.40 14.80 34.99
C THR A 607 -0.43 13.86 34.26
N ASP A 608 -0.92 13.03 33.33
CA ASP A 608 -0.15 12.03 32.57
C ASP A 608 0.30 12.53 31.18
N LEU A 609 0.49 13.84 31.04
CA LEU A 609 0.76 14.50 29.76
C LEU A 609 2.11 14.11 29.13
N TRP A 610 2.11 13.97 27.80
CA TRP A 610 3.34 13.94 27.00
C TRP A 610 3.18 14.57 25.62
N LEU A 611 4.29 15.12 25.11
CA LEU A 611 4.47 15.65 23.75
C LEU A 611 5.77 15.05 23.18
N ASN A 612 5.69 14.28 22.10
CA ASN A 612 6.81 13.61 21.44
C ASN A 612 7.15 14.31 20.13
N VAL A 613 8.44 14.58 19.88
CA VAL A 613 8.95 14.98 18.56
C VAL A 613 9.81 13.85 17.98
N GLU A 614 9.35 13.25 16.89
CA GLU A 614 10.05 12.19 16.16
C GLU A 614 10.76 12.76 14.93
N PHE A 615 12.00 12.35 14.66
CA PHE A 615 12.82 12.94 13.58
C PHE A 615 12.75 12.17 12.27
N GLY A 616 12.17 10.96 12.27
CA GLY A 616 12.10 10.06 11.11
C GLY A 616 13.45 9.45 10.70
N ARG A 617 14.51 9.73 11.47
CA ARG A 617 15.92 9.37 11.26
C ARG A 617 16.66 9.43 12.58
N LYS A 618 17.94 9.04 12.63
CA LYS A 618 18.81 9.28 13.78
C LYS A 618 19.44 10.68 13.68
N ILE A 619 19.52 11.38 14.80
CA ILE A 619 20.16 12.69 14.95
C ILE A 619 21.11 12.68 16.14
N ILE A 620 21.94 13.71 16.25
CA ILE A 620 22.76 14.02 17.42
C ILE A 620 22.19 15.29 18.07
N ALA A 621 21.33 15.13 19.07
CA ALA A 621 20.74 16.23 19.83
C ALA A 621 21.74 16.78 20.85
N GLN A 622 21.84 18.11 20.97
CA GLN A 622 22.80 18.80 21.85
C GLN A 622 22.12 19.81 22.79
N LYS A 623 20.97 20.35 22.37
CA LYS A 623 20.23 21.38 23.09
C LYS A 623 18.74 21.27 22.77
N VAL A 624 17.88 21.50 23.75
CA VAL A 624 16.44 21.73 23.56
C VAL A 624 16.12 23.17 23.91
N VAL A 625 15.23 23.81 23.16
CA VAL A 625 14.63 25.10 23.52
C VAL A 625 13.11 24.93 23.56
N LEU A 626 12.50 25.24 24.71
CA LEU A 626 11.05 25.19 24.91
C LEU A 626 10.51 26.60 25.09
N THR A 627 9.49 26.96 24.32
CA THR A 627 8.74 28.21 24.46
C THR A 627 7.33 27.85 24.93
N LEU A 628 6.85 28.45 26.03
CA LEU A 628 5.56 28.11 26.60
C LEU A 628 4.45 29.00 26.02
N ALA A 629 3.33 28.38 25.65
CA ALA A 629 2.13 29.07 25.22
C ALA A 629 1.33 29.55 26.45
N LEU A 630 1.71 30.71 26.99
CA LEU A 630 0.98 31.34 28.10
C LEU A 630 -0.22 32.15 27.60
N THR A 631 -1.24 32.26 28.44
CA THR A 631 -2.38 33.16 28.24
C THR A 631 -2.14 34.52 28.93
N PRO A 632 -2.74 35.64 28.46
CA PRO A 632 -2.57 36.94 29.10
C PRO A 632 -2.95 36.91 30.59
N GLY A 633 -2.04 37.36 31.46
CA GLY A 633 -2.23 37.34 32.92
C GLY A 633 -1.95 36.00 33.62
N GLN A 634 -1.45 34.98 32.90
CA GLN A 634 -1.13 33.68 33.48
C GLN A 634 0.12 33.71 34.36
N GLY A 635 -0.08 33.70 35.68
CA GLY A 635 1.00 33.69 36.68
C GLY A 635 1.56 32.31 37.06
N THR A 636 0.97 31.21 36.58
CA THR A 636 1.42 29.84 36.91
C THR A 636 1.37 28.89 35.71
N THR A 637 2.33 27.95 35.68
CA THR A 637 2.44 26.90 34.66
C THR A 637 3.09 25.63 35.24
N TRP A 638 3.53 24.70 34.39
CA TRP A 638 4.35 23.56 34.82
C TRP A 638 5.66 24.02 35.48
N THR A 639 6.06 23.37 36.58
CA THR A 639 7.30 23.68 37.31
C THR A 639 8.50 22.87 36.83
N SER A 640 8.24 21.69 36.25
CA SER A 640 9.26 20.78 35.72
C SER A 640 8.67 19.80 34.73
N ALA A 641 9.55 19.19 33.93
CA ALA A 641 9.24 18.11 33.00
C ALA A 641 10.47 17.20 32.85
N THR A 642 10.30 16.05 32.18
CA THR A 642 11.39 15.14 31.82
C THR A 642 11.49 15.03 30.31
N LEU A 643 12.67 15.29 29.75
CA LEU A 643 13.03 14.96 28.37
C LEU A 643 13.47 13.50 28.31
N GLU A 644 12.70 12.66 27.63
CA GLU A 644 12.97 11.24 27.37
C GLU A 644 13.44 11.08 25.92
N PHE A 645 14.64 10.54 25.73
CA PHE A 645 15.26 10.33 24.43
C PHE A 645 14.99 8.89 23.96
N SER A 646 14.85 8.69 22.65
CA SER A 646 14.54 7.35 22.09
C SER A 646 15.61 6.28 22.31
N ASN A 647 16.77 6.63 22.87
CA ASN A 647 17.82 5.70 23.27
C ASN A 647 17.69 5.25 24.75
N GLY A 648 16.61 5.64 25.43
CA GLY A 648 16.32 5.31 26.83
C GLY A 648 16.84 6.31 27.85
N GLU A 649 17.70 7.27 27.45
CA GLU A 649 18.20 8.31 28.35
C GLU A 649 17.11 9.30 28.75
N LYS A 650 17.24 9.88 29.94
CA LYS A 650 16.30 10.87 30.49
C LYS A 650 17.04 12.07 31.09
N GLN A 651 16.45 13.24 30.96
CA GLN A 651 16.95 14.50 31.51
C GLN A 651 15.79 15.29 32.11
N ASP A 652 15.77 15.44 33.43
CA ASP A 652 14.83 16.34 34.09
C ASP A 652 15.20 17.81 33.83
N ILE A 653 14.17 18.64 33.64
CA ILE A 653 14.28 20.07 33.36
C ILE A 653 13.33 20.87 34.27
N ALA A 654 13.80 22.02 34.75
CA ALA A 654 12.99 22.99 35.49
C ALA A 654 12.38 24.01 34.52
N LEU A 655 11.09 24.31 34.68
CA LEU A 655 10.35 25.23 33.82
C LEU A 655 9.99 26.50 34.60
N ARG A 656 10.16 27.66 33.97
CA ARG A 656 9.74 28.97 34.49
C ARG A 656 8.45 29.42 33.81
N CYS A 657 7.60 30.15 34.53
CA CYS A 657 6.40 30.76 33.96
C CYS A 657 6.76 31.99 33.13
N THR A 658 7.24 31.76 31.90
CA THR A 658 7.57 32.79 30.91
C THR A 658 7.26 32.31 29.50
N ALA A 659 6.89 33.24 28.63
CA ALA A 659 6.77 33.02 27.19
C ALA A 659 8.12 33.14 26.46
N GLU A 660 9.20 33.54 27.16
CA GLU A 660 10.55 33.58 26.60
C GLU A 660 11.12 32.17 26.36
N PRO A 661 11.88 31.92 25.28
CA PRO A 661 12.48 30.62 24.99
C PRO A 661 13.43 30.14 26.09
N GLN A 662 13.17 28.95 26.63
CA GLN A 662 13.93 28.34 27.73
C GLN A 662 14.89 27.28 27.19
N THR A 663 16.19 27.51 27.35
CA THR A 663 17.25 26.65 26.79
C THR A 663 17.74 25.62 27.80
N PHE A 664 17.82 24.37 27.36
CA PHE A 664 18.34 23.22 28.10
C PHE A 664 19.46 22.56 27.30
N THR A 665 20.67 22.53 27.82
CA THR A 665 21.84 21.89 27.20
C THR A 665 22.18 20.57 27.89
N PHE A 666 22.75 19.64 27.14
CA PHE A 666 23.15 18.32 27.65
C PHE A 666 24.27 17.73 26.78
N PRO A 667 25.04 16.73 27.27
CA PRO A 667 26.01 16.01 26.44
C PRO A 667 25.34 15.43 25.19
N ALA A 668 26.00 15.49 24.04
CA ALA A 668 25.42 15.13 22.75
C ALA A 668 24.85 13.69 22.72
N LYS A 669 23.54 13.54 22.46
CA LYS A 669 22.83 12.24 22.49
C LYS A 669 22.43 11.80 21.09
N THR A 670 22.67 10.53 20.75
CA THR A 670 22.09 9.94 19.53
C THR A 670 20.65 9.52 19.80
N CYS A 671 19.67 10.10 19.11
CA CYS A 671 18.25 9.72 19.22
C CYS A 671 17.49 9.84 17.89
N SER A 672 16.30 9.25 17.82
CA SER A 672 15.32 9.38 16.72
C SER A 672 14.00 10.01 17.17
N SER A 673 13.83 10.26 18.47
CA SER A 673 12.83 11.18 19.03
C SER A 673 13.29 11.81 20.34
N VAL A 674 12.71 12.95 20.70
CA VAL A 674 12.74 13.54 22.05
C VAL A 674 11.31 13.75 22.52
N LYS A 675 10.99 13.24 23.71
CA LYS A 675 9.65 13.27 24.30
C LYS A 675 9.66 14.06 25.60
N LEU A 676 8.82 15.09 25.66
CA LEU A 676 8.48 15.79 26.89
C LEU A 676 7.45 14.97 27.65
N THR A 677 7.75 14.62 28.91
CA THR A 677 6.92 13.79 29.80
C THR A 677 6.92 14.38 31.22
N ASN A 678 6.17 13.78 32.15
CA ASN A 678 6.27 14.09 33.59
C ASN A 678 6.08 15.60 33.90
N LEU A 679 5.14 16.24 33.20
CA LEU A 679 4.85 17.67 33.29
C LEU A 679 4.18 18.00 34.64
N LYS A 680 4.98 18.42 35.63
CA LYS A 680 4.50 18.65 37.00
C LYS A 680 3.87 20.03 37.16
N GLN A 681 2.73 20.08 37.84
CA GLN A 681 2.01 21.31 38.17
C GLN A 681 1.33 21.16 39.55
N ALA A 682 1.26 22.27 40.30
CA ALA A 682 0.46 22.34 41.52
C ALA A 682 -1.03 22.51 41.19
N PHE A 683 -1.92 21.89 41.96
CA PHE A 683 -3.36 22.04 41.79
C PHE A 683 -3.84 23.44 42.22
N PRO A 684 -4.88 24.01 41.56
CA PRO A 684 -5.62 23.46 40.42
C PRO A 684 -4.85 23.52 39.10
N LEU A 685 -5.08 22.54 38.22
CA LEU A 685 -4.46 22.50 36.89
C LEU A 685 -4.93 23.69 36.03
N THR A 686 -4.01 24.33 35.31
CA THR A 686 -4.28 25.51 34.47
C THR A 686 -4.20 25.18 32.98
N ASP A 687 -4.55 26.14 32.13
CA ASP A 687 -4.41 26.03 30.66
C ASP A 687 -2.95 26.31 30.26
N ASN A 688 -2.15 25.25 30.23
CA ASN A 688 -0.74 25.29 29.84
C ASN A 688 -0.56 24.84 28.40
N GLY A 689 0.56 25.23 27.79
CA GLY A 689 0.91 24.76 26.46
C GLY A 689 2.35 25.06 26.06
N VAL A 690 2.75 24.58 24.89
CA VAL A 690 4.07 24.78 24.28
C VAL A 690 3.88 25.40 22.90
N SER A 691 4.39 26.61 22.69
CA SER A 691 4.36 27.31 21.39
C SER A 691 5.53 26.91 20.49
N GLU A 692 6.68 26.52 21.05
CA GLU A 692 7.78 25.92 20.28
C GLU A 692 8.53 24.87 21.11
N PHE A 693 8.90 23.78 20.46
CA PHE A 693 9.75 22.70 20.96
C PHE A 693 10.87 22.46 19.95
N GLU A 694 11.93 23.25 20.09
CA GLU A 694 13.09 23.23 19.22
C GLU A 694 14.12 22.19 19.71
N VAL A 695 14.56 21.28 18.85
CA VAL A 695 15.61 20.31 19.16
C VAL A 695 16.82 20.62 18.29
N TRP A 696 17.85 21.19 18.90
CA TRP A 696 19.05 21.66 18.22
C TRP A 696 20.14 20.59 18.22
N GLY A 697 20.73 20.37 17.04
CA GLY A 697 21.74 19.34 16.84
C GLY A 697 22.18 19.21 15.39
N THR A 698 22.85 18.10 15.08
CA THR A 698 23.19 17.70 13.70
C THR A 698 22.53 16.38 13.34
N ASP A 699 22.42 16.10 12.05
CA ASP A 699 22.10 14.77 11.53
C ASP A 699 23.26 13.80 11.83
N LYS A 700 22.97 12.49 11.84
CA LYS A 700 23.95 11.42 12.12
C LYS A 700 24.28 10.62 10.88
#